data_AF-A0AAW4YHK1-F1
#
_entry.id   AF-A0AAW4YHK1-F1
#
_cell.length_a   1.000
_cell.length_b   1.000
_cell.length_c   1.000
_cell.angle_alpha   90.00
_cell.angle_beta   90.00
_cell.angle_gamma   90.00
#
_symmetry.space_group_name_H-M   'P 1'
#
loop_
_entity.id
_entity.type
_entity.pdbx_description
1 polymer ?
#
loop_
_entity_poly.entity_id
_entity_poly.type
_entity_poly.pdbx_seq_one_letter_code
_entity_poly.pdbx_strand_id
1 'polypeptide(L)'
;MSTVCHAADKSQNLEEVSWEPIGNTTNNYMGTFDGNNKTITNLYINANQEYSGLFGYTFISTIKNLTFVNANVTNTNSYTGILVGYGYGGTYQNIMTSTSCEVNGGDGTGGIAGKLAGNAYNCVNYATVQGKEQVGGLFSSYDSSTSITACANYGKVTASSLWVGGLVGYFNSGTIQDCANYGDVKGTNHVAGLAGYVRSGKIQNVFSYGNVSATNSTQYIGMAFGFSSSGATEGMVAYYSGAKLTVNGKEKEVKAFGNGTPSEVNATEFTEAQLKSGVVAYQLQQNASSEAKWGQNLTNDGDFYPVIGSEHTVYADNSLVNCKTNEKISGSFTNNPSSSAIRYKHGTTIHHAAANATCTEAATKEYWQCQDCQRIYSDCQLTVELTDVTDAEHPALGHDNNEDGYCDRCQHYVAVKPSQVNGVYLIAKPYHLAWFRDYVNGTIVDDGEVAGTTHPSASAKLTADINLTNYCHAAEDGMELLSWIPVGNFDNPWKGNMDGQGHTISNLYIKTAQSNVGLFGCIEDATIQDLIFDTAKVENVNTIYNKTFHTGILAGFARAYDHSYPAHIKGIKTTDNCTVIGQARTGGIVGQTNINLEICENHSSVKGAVEVGGIAGTSENINIKRCTNYGTIVNDNSGIGGIIGNAQSTSLEDCANYGKITSTGWYAGGIAGLTFANSSIQNVFSYGDVTNTKDNPGIIIGYVYGTLTAKGIAAYNKEALLNNSSENIKIVGKGSLTFDDGKVEADVVKAFTKQQIESGEVAYLLAEGKVLGEQVWGQQLGKDQYPVPGSDNKVIKAAQGDKDTNGNDTYWATFSNPTNDVTLSVPSDRSLNVYNATVSGGKLTLTQRDKQVAKEEGVLLKTDGAYVNAKANETNDLTKVSSDVNHLVATPAEAQTVTAETGCKLYRLTYNKAEKKEGLGFYLGVDDGKSLKATPGKAYLQISENEAKDPSSASLARSFVFGGGNETTGIEGITIMGTDVQRHGTIEGIFDLQGRKISNPTKGIYIKNNKKVIIK
;
A
#
# COMPACT_ATOMS: atom_id res chain seq x y z
N MET A 1 -19.81 42.23 28.41
CA MET A 1 -20.57 40.99 28.63
C MET A 1 -21.85 41.19 29.44
N SER A 2 -21.89 42.06 30.45
CA SER A 2 -23.05 42.23 31.34
C SER A 2 -24.40 42.62 30.70
N THR A 3 -24.43 43.01 29.41
CA THR A 3 -25.67 43.27 28.65
C THR A 3 -26.10 42.10 27.75
N VAL A 4 -25.26 41.07 27.62
CA VAL A 4 -25.46 39.91 26.72
C VAL A 4 -25.40 38.57 27.45
N CYS A 5 -24.75 38.52 28.62
CA CYS A 5 -24.83 37.40 29.55
C CYS A 5 -24.61 37.91 30.99
N HIS A 6 -25.40 37.43 31.93
CA HIS A 6 -25.32 37.76 33.35
C HIS A 6 -26.15 36.77 34.19
N ALA A 7 -25.77 36.61 35.45
CA ALA A 7 -26.61 35.93 36.43
C ALA A 7 -27.92 36.71 36.65
N ALA A 8 -28.92 36.05 37.23
CA ALA A 8 -30.14 36.73 37.66
C ALA A 8 -29.84 37.74 38.78
N ASP A 9 -30.38 38.96 38.66
CA ASP A 9 -30.30 40.01 39.69
C ASP A 9 -31.69 40.53 40.04
N LYS A 10 -32.20 40.09 41.20
CA LYS A 10 -33.51 40.49 41.72
C LYS A 10 -33.60 41.97 42.08
N SER A 11 -32.48 42.64 42.36
CA SER A 11 -32.47 44.07 42.71
C SER A 11 -32.64 44.98 41.49
N GLN A 12 -32.29 44.47 40.30
CA GLN A 12 -32.41 45.16 39.01
C GLN A 12 -33.53 44.58 38.12
N ASN A 13 -34.31 43.60 38.62
CA ASN A 13 -35.29 42.83 37.85
C ASN A 13 -34.71 42.19 36.56
N LEU A 14 -33.48 41.67 36.62
CA LEU A 14 -32.82 40.99 35.51
C LEU A 14 -32.93 39.46 35.68
N GLU A 15 -33.47 38.78 34.67
CA GLU A 15 -33.45 37.31 34.58
C GLU A 15 -32.06 36.80 34.18
N GLU A 16 -31.78 35.51 34.38
CA GLU A 16 -30.50 34.93 33.98
C GLU A 16 -30.38 34.86 32.45
N VAL A 17 -29.23 35.28 31.92
CA VAL A 17 -28.87 35.09 30.52
C VAL A 17 -27.48 34.48 30.45
N SER A 18 -27.38 33.24 29.97
CA SER A 18 -26.12 32.52 29.80
C SER A 18 -25.52 32.79 28.43
N TRP A 19 -24.19 32.87 28.34
CA TRP A 19 -23.49 33.00 27.06
C TRP A 19 -23.60 31.71 26.24
N GLU A 20 -23.98 31.85 24.97
CA GLU A 20 -23.96 30.75 24.00
C GLU A 20 -22.56 30.65 23.35
N PRO A 21 -21.87 29.51 23.44
CA PRO A 21 -20.50 29.41 22.95
C PRO A 21 -20.36 29.62 21.44
N ILE A 22 -19.25 30.24 21.04
CA ILE A 22 -18.89 30.36 19.63
C ILE A 22 -18.33 29.02 19.13
N GLY A 23 -18.99 28.44 18.14
CA GLY A 23 -18.59 27.17 17.52
C GLY A 23 -19.02 25.93 18.30
N ASN A 24 -19.36 24.86 17.58
CA ASN A 24 -19.75 23.56 18.11
C ASN A 24 -19.23 22.43 17.21
N THR A 25 -19.47 21.17 17.57
CA THR A 25 -18.94 19.99 16.84
C THR A 25 -19.38 19.87 15.38
N THR A 26 -20.46 20.54 14.99
CA THR A 26 -20.94 20.60 13.60
C THR A 26 -20.37 21.81 12.87
N ASN A 27 -20.34 22.96 13.55
CA ASN A 27 -19.91 24.24 13.00
C ASN A 27 -18.73 24.76 13.83
N ASN A 28 -17.55 24.21 13.58
CA ASN A 28 -16.33 24.53 14.32
C ASN A 28 -15.89 25.97 14.06
N TYR A 29 -15.35 26.66 15.06
CA TYR A 29 -14.66 27.94 14.82
C TYR A 29 -13.23 27.68 14.31
N MET A 30 -12.95 28.12 13.09
CA MET A 30 -11.66 27.91 12.39
C MET A 30 -10.89 29.21 12.14
N GLY A 31 -11.29 30.31 12.80
CA GLY A 31 -10.77 31.66 12.53
C GLY A 31 -9.55 32.05 13.35
N THR A 32 -9.11 33.29 13.16
CA THR A 32 -8.18 33.98 14.07
C THR A 32 -8.94 34.96 14.94
N PHE A 33 -8.82 34.83 16.26
CA PHE A 33 -9.31 35.78 17.25
C PHE A 33 -8.13 36.42 17.99
N ASP A 34 -7.78 37.65 17.61
CA ASP A 34 -6.75 38.43 18.28
C ASP A 34 -7.42 39.46 19.20
N GLY A 35 -7.27 39.26 20.51
CA GLY A 35 -7.78 40.17 21.53
C GLY A 35 -6.99 41.48 21.62
N ASN A 36 -5.85 41.63 20.93
CA ASN A 36 -5.01 42.82 20.93
C ASN A 36 -4.68 43.35 22.34
N ASN A 37 -4.37 42.42 23.24
CA ASN A 37 -4.08 42.64 24.66
C ASN A 37 -5.23 43.34 25.42
N LYS A 38 -6.47 43.13 24.98
CA LYS A 38 -7.67 43.66 25.62
C LYS A 38 -8.27 42.66 26.60
N THR A 39 -9.19 43.18 27.40
CA THR A 39 -9.86 42.44 28.46
C THR A 39 -11.31 42.17 28.11
N ILE A 40 -11.75 40.92 28.26
CA ILE A 40 -13.17 40.55 28.35
C ILE A 40 -13.56 40.50 29.82
N THR A 41 -14.48 41.38 30.21
CA THR A 41 -14.99 41.47 31.58
C THR A 41 -16.37 40.86 31.70
N ASN A 42 -16.64 40.16 32.80
CA ASN A 42 -17.96 39.68 33.21
C ASN A 42 -18.59 38.62 32.28
N LEU A 43 -17.77 37.73 31.67
CA LEU A 43 -18.31 36.57 30.95
C LEU A 43 -19.07 35.68 31.94
N TYR A 44 -20.33 35.38 31.64
CA TYR A 44 -21.16 34.51 32.47
C TYR A 44 -21.67 33.33 31.63
N ILE A 45 -21.36 32.12 32.09
CA ILE A 45 -21.85 30.87 31.51
C ILE A 45 -22.44 30.04 32.64
N ASN A 46 -23.70 29.66 32.49
CA ASN A 46 -24.36 28.61 33.26
C ASN A 46 -24.96 27.60 32.26
N ALA A 47 -24.38 26.41 32.17
CA ALA A 47 -24.70 25.45 31.11
C ALA A 47 -24.72 24.00 31.61
N ASN A 48 -25.25 23.12 30.76
CA ASN A 48 -25.18 21.66 30.93
C ASN A 48 -24.94 21.02 29.55
N GLN A 49 -23.75 21.23 29.00
CA GLN A 49 -23.37 20.78 27.66
C GLN A 49 -21.90 20.35 27.59
N GLU A 50 -21.56 19.52 26.61
CA GLU A 50 -20.26 18.84 26.54
C GLU A 50 -19.06 19.75 26.26
N TYR A 51 -19.25 20.92 25.63
CA TYR A 51 -18.15 21.83 25.31
C TYR A 51 -18.56 23.25 25.67
N SER A 52 -17.97 23.80 26.73
CA SER A 52 -18.39 25.08 27.28
C SER A 52 -17.23 26.04 27.54
N GLY A 53 -17.40 27.27 27.07
CA GLY A 53 -16.46 28.39 27.19
C GLY A 53 -16.91 29.56 26.32
N LEU A 54 -16.09 30.62 26.20
CA LEU A 54 -16.34 31.66 25.21
C LEU A 54 -16.53 31.04 23.81
N PHE A 55 -15.68 30.06 23.50
CA PHE A 55 -15.80 29.15 22.37
C PHE A 55 -16.22 27.75 22.84
N GLY A 56 -17.10 27.08 22.11
CA GLY A 56 -17.46 25.69 22.40
C GLY A 56 -16.42 24.76 21.81
N TYR A 57 -16.32 24.77 20.48
CA TYR A 57 -15.38 23.96 19.72
C TYR A 57 -14.61 24.79 18.69
N THR A 58 -13.28 24.64 18.68
CA THR A 58 -12.39 25.32 17.73
C THR A 58 -11.52 24.30 16.98
N PHE A 59 -11.29 24.51 15.69
CA PHE A 59 -10.56 23.58 14.82
C PHE A 59 -9.55 24.34 13.95
N ILE A 60 -8.25 24.02 14.07
CA ILE A 60 -7.13 24.65 13.35
C ILE A 60 -7.25 26.19 13.40
N SER A 61 -7.46 26.73 14.60
CA SER A 61 -7.72 28.15 14.85
C SER A 61 -6.54 28.84 15.52
N THR A 62 -6.53 30.18 15.54
CA THR A 62 -5.55 30.96 16.33
C THR A 62 -6.29 31.91 17.27
N ILE A 63 -6.10 31.77 18.58
CA ILE A 63 -6.71 32.66 19.57
C ILE A 63 -5.63 33.24 20.46
N LYS A 64 -5.52 34.57 20.50
CA LYS A 64 -4.39 35.21 21.19
C LYS A 64 -4.67 36.56 21.84
N ASN A 65 -3.77 36.96 22.74
CA ASN A 65 -3.66 38.30 23.32
C ASN A 65 -4.93 38.77 24.05
N LEU A 66 -5.39 37.99 25.03
CA LEU A 66 -6.69 38.21 25.66
C LEU A 66 -6.63 37.97 27.17
N THR A 67 -7.22 38.90 27.93
CA THR A 67 -7.37 38.78 29.39
C THR A 67 -8.83 38.63 29.79
N PHE A 68 -9.14 37.74 30.73
CA PHE A 68 -10.48 37.59 31.32
C PHE A 68 -10.52 38.14 32.74
N VAL A 69 -11.51 38.98 33.03
CA VAL A 69 -11.78 39.54 34.37
C VAL A 69 -13.23 39.28 34.76
N ASN A 70 -13.47 38.87 36.01
CA ASN A 70 -14.78 38.51 36.54
C ASN A 70 -15.53 37.47 35.67
N ALA A 71 -14.82 36.53 35.03
CA ALA A 71 -15.48 35.45 34.30
C ALA A 71 -16.01 34.40 35.28
N ASN A 72 -17.29 34.04 35.19
CA ASN A 72 -17.90 32.99 36.00
C ASN A 72 -18.50 31.94 35.07
N VAL A 73 -17.89 30.75 35.04
CA VAL A 73 -18.25 29.67 34.13
C VAL A 73 -18.66 28.45 34.94
N THR A 74 -19.95 28.13 34.94
CA THR A 74 -20.52 26.93 35.54
C THR A 74 -21.06 26.01 34.44
N ASN A 75 -20.60 24.76 34.43
CA ASN A 75 -21.10 23.74 33.50
C ASN A 75 -21.10 22.38 34.18
N THR A 76 -22.24 21.69 34.21
CA THR A 76 -22.35 20.41 34.93
C THR A 76 -21.95 19.18 34.11
N ASN A 77 -21.73 19.36 32.79
CA ASN A 77 -21.31 18.31 31.87
C ASN A 77 -19.80 18.43 31.56
N SER A 78 -19.34 17.80 30.48
CA SER A 78 -17.92 17.62 30.21
C SER A 78 -17.24 18.87 29.62
N TYR A 79 -15.90 18.88 29.61
CA TYR A 79 -15.01 19.83 28.94
C TYR A 79 -15.39 21.31 29.05
N THR A 80 -14.97 21.89 30.16
CA THR A 80 -15.25 23.29 30.51
C THR A 80 -13.97 24.09 30.62
N GLY A 81 -13.95 25.29 30.03
CA GLY A 81 -12.90 26.29 30.24
C GLY A 81 -13.43 27.71 30.01
N ILE A 82 -12.74 28.72 30.53
CA ILE A 82 -13.16 30.12 30.33
C ILE A 82 -13.06 30.49 28.84
N LEU A 83 -11.99 30.09 28.18
CA LEU A 83 -11.77 30.40 26.78
C LEU A 83 -12.49 29.40 25.86
N VAL A 84 -12.24 28.10 26.03
CA VAL A 84 -12.70 27.10 25.06
C VAL A 84 -13.07 25.76 25.70
N GLY A 85 -14.16 25.13 25.26
CA GLY A 85 -14.49 23.76 25.64
C GLY A 85 -13.49 22.75 25.09
N TYR A 86 -13.37 22.66 23.75
CA TYR A 86 -12.36 21.86 23.07
C TYR A 86 -11.64 22.63 21.95
N GLY A 87 -10.32 22.70 22.05
CA GLY A 87 -9.44 23.19 20.98
C GLY A 87 -8.70 22.07 20.26
N TYR A 88 -8.89 21.94 18.94
CA TYR A 88 -8.23 20.93 18.12
C TYR A 88 -7.37 21.57 17.01
N GLY A 89 -6.10 21.22 16.91
CA GLY A 89 -5.14 21.69 15.91
C GLY A 89 -4.80 23.18 15.95
N GLY A 90 -5.28 23.93 16.95
CA GLY A 90 -5.14 25.39 17.02
C GLY A 90 -3.94 25.90 17.86
N THR A 91 -3.73 27.21 17.85
CA THR A 91 -2.73 27.93 18.67
C THR A 91 -3.41 28.90 19.63
N TYR A 92 -3.06 28.83 20.92
CA TYR A 92 -3.62 29.62 22.01
C TYR A 92 -2.48 30.35 22.71
N GLN A 93 -2.43 31.68 22.56
CA GLN A 93 -1.25 32.47 22.93
C GLN A 93 -1.61 33.68 23.80
N ASN A 94 -0.83 33.96 24.85
CA ASN A 94 -1.00 35.17 25.66
C ASN A 94 -2.44 35.27 26.22
N ILE A 95 -2.94 34.16 26.76
CA ILE A 95 -4.28 34.08 27.36
C ILE A 95 -4.14 34.17 28.87
N MET A 96 -4.80 35.15 29.49
CA MET A 96 -4.70 35.37 30.93
C MET A 96 -6.08 35.41 31.58
N THR A 97 -6.23 34.81 32.76
CA THR A 97 -7.40 35.01 33.63
C THR A 97 -7.00 35.86 34.83
N SER A 98 -7.95 36.42 35.58
CA SER A 98 -7.65 37.15 36.82
C SER A 98 -8.15 36.39 38.05
N THR A 99 -7.73 36.80 39.24
CA THR A 99 -8.16 36.20 40.52
C THR A 99 -9.67 36.30 40.77
N SER A 100 -10.35 37.19 40.05
CA SER A 100 -11.81 37.37 40.10
C SER A 100 -12.58 36.36 39.24
N CYS A 101 -11.88 35.53 38.46
CA CYS A 101 -12.52 34.52 37.63
C CYS A 101 -12.72 33.21 38.39
N GLU A 102 -13.78 32.49 38.05
CA GLU A 102 -14.16 31.20 38.65
C GLU A 102 -14.68 30.24 37.58
N VAL A 103 -14.25 28.97 37.67
CA VAL A 103 -14.74 27.87 36.84
C VAL A 103 -15.24 26.75 37.74
N ASN A 104 -16.51 26.37 37.57
CA ASN A 104 -17.18 25.28 38.26
C ASN A 104 -17.71 24.27 37.21
N GLY A 105 -16.87 23.31 36.83
CA GLY A 105 -17.15 22.36 35.75
C GLY A 105 -17.54 20.95 36.23
N GLY A 106 -17.94 20.09 35.29
CA GLY A 106 -18.20 18.67 35.50
C GLY A 106 -16.95 17.81 35.29
N ASP A 107 -17.07 16.81 34.40
CA ASP A 107 -15.95 15.94 34.04
C ASP A 107 -15.06 16.61 32.98
N GLY A 108 -13.78 16.80 33.22
CA GLY A 108 -12.92 17.57 32.33
C GLY A 108 -13.11 19.08 32.50
N THR A 109 -12.45 19.66 33.50
CA THR A 109 -12.47 21.11 33.75
C THR A 109 -11.07 21.70 33.71
N GLY A 110 -10.87 22.77 32.94
CA GLY A 110 -9.65 23.58 32.98
C GLY A 110 -9.94 25.07 33.19
N GLY A 111 -8.98 25.82 33.73
CA GLY A 111 -9.15 27.26 33.91
C GLY A 111 -9.22 28.01 32.59
N ILE A 112 -8.50 27.56 31.56
CA ILE A 112 -8.49 28.17 30.23
C ILE A 112 -9.26 27.32 29.22
N ALA A 113 -8.96 26.03 29.13
CA ALA A 113 -9.66 25.12 28.23
C ALA A 113 -10.09 23.83 28.91
N GLY A 114 -11.20 23.23 28.45
CA GLY A 114 -11.54 21.85 28.82
C GLY A 114 -10.49 20.90 28.25
N LYS A 115 -10.64 20.50 26.99
CA LYS A 115 -9.63 19.72 26.27
C LYS A 115 -8.82 20.60 25.32
N LEU A 116 -7.52 20.36 25.24
CA LEU A 116 -6.64 20.99 24.27
C LEU A 116 -5.81 19.95 23.50
N ALA A 117 -5.91 19.99 22.18
CA ALA A 117 -5.11 19.23 21.22
C ALA A 117 -4.45 20.21 20.24
N GLY A 118 -3.56 21.07 20.74
CA GLY A 118 -2.94 22.16 19.98
C GLY A 118 -1.88 22.90 20.79
N ASN A 119 -1.35 24.00 20.28
CA ASN A 119 -0.28 24.77 20.90
C ASN A 119 -0.80 25.71 21.99
N ALA A 120 -0.19 25.69 23.18
CA ALA A 120 -0.44 26.70 24.21
C ALA A 120 0.86 27.42 24.56
N TYR A 121 0.84 28.75 24.49
CA TYR A 121 2.02 29.56 24.74
C TYR A 121 1.69 30.79 25.60
N ASN A 122 2.45 30.98 26.68
CA ASN A 122 2.31 32.14 27.58
C ASN A 122 0.87 32.32 28.10
N CYS A 123 0.26 31.21 28.52
CA CYS A 123 -1.09 31.18 29.06
C CYS A 123 -1.03 31.12 30.59
N VAL A 124 -1.75 32.02 31.27
CA VAL A 124 -1.69 32.17 32.73
C VAL A 124 -3.08 32.11 33.34
N ASN A 125 -3.28 31.17 34.25
CA ASN A 125 -4.52 31.07 35.02
C ASN A 125 -4.37 31.60 36.45
N TYR A 126 -5.17 32.60 36.80
CA TYR A 126 -5.38 33.05 38.19
C TYR A 126 -6.77 32.66 38.74
N ALA A 127 -7.64 32.09 37.90
CA ALA A 127 -9.01 31.73 38.27
C ALA A 127 -9.03 30.54 39.23
N THR A 128 -10.01 30.51 40.14
CA THR A 128 -10.28 29.28 40.92
C THR A 128 -10.96 28.26 40.02
N VAL A 129 -10.45 27.03 39.99
CA VAL A 129 -10.94 25.94 39.13
C VAL A 129 -11.46 24.79 40.00
N GLN A 130 -12.73 24.48 39.88
CA GLN A 130 -13.40 23.40 40.58
C GLN A 130 -14.07 22.46 39.57
N GLY A 131 -13.88 21.14 39.74
CA GLY A 131 -14.49 20.15 38.85
C GLY A 131 -14.72 18.80 39.52
N LYS A 132 -15.20 17.83 38.73
CA LYS A 132 -15.42 16.47 39.21
C LYS A 132 -14.21 15.58 39.01
N GLU A 133 -13.83 15.33 37.76
CA GLU A 133 -12.73 14.44 37.34
C GLU A 133 -11.92 15.11 36.23
N GLN A 134 -10.64 14.78 36.07
CA GLN A 134 -9.74 15.42 35.08
C GLN A 134 -9.75 16.95 35.21
N VAL A 135 -9.17 17.48 36.29
CA VAL A 135 -9.19 18.92 36.54
C VAL A 135 -7.78 19.49 36.48
N GLY A 136 -7.58 20.52 35.64
CA GLY A 136 -6.31 21.23 35.51
C GLY A 136 -6.45 22.73 35.75
N GLY A 137 -5.43 23.41 36.25
CA GLY A 137 -5.46 24.87 36.34
C GLY A 137 -5.47 25.55 34.97
N LEU A 138 -4.84 24.93 33.95
CA LEU A 138 -4.93 25.40 32.56
C LEU A 138 -5.92 24.56 31.76
N PHE A 139 -5.67 23.24 31.71
CA PHE A 139 -6.38 22.31 30.82
C PHE A 139 -6.84 21.06 31.56
N SER A 140 -8.05 20.61 31.29
CA SER A 140 -8.53 19.34 31.82
C SER A 140 -7.75 18.16 31.25
N SER A 141 -7.56 18.18 29.92
CA SER A 141 -6.84 17.16 29.17
C SER A 141 -6.01 17.79 28.07
N TYR A 142 -4.82 17.24 27.85
CA TYR A 142 -3.94 17.63 26.76
C TYR A 142 -3.53 16.42 25.91
N ASP A 143 -3.69 16.54 24.60
CA ASP A 143 -3.48 15.45 23.64
C ASP A 143 -3.01 16.01 22.30
N SER A 144 -1.70 16.24 22.18
CA SER A 144 -1.07 16.85 21.01
C SER A 144 0.37 16.38 20.84
N SER A 145 0.88 16.36 19.61
CA SER A 145 2.32 16.23 19.34
C SER A 145 3.12 17.50 19.68
N THR A 146 2.42 18.57 20.06
CA THR A 146 3.01 19.90 20.31
C THR A 146 3.16 20.24 21.79
N SER A 147 3.52 21.48 22.12
CA SER A 147 3.94 21.88 23.47
C SER A 147 2.99 22.86 24.18
N ILE A 148 2.90 22.71 25.51
CA ILE A 148 2.48 23.75 26.46
C ILE A 148 3.75 24.46 26.93
N THR A 149 3.91 25.74 26.57
CA THR A 149 5.17 26.47 26.76
C THR A 149 4.98 27.79 27.49
N ALA A 150 5.86 28.12 28.44
CA ALA A 150 5.83 29.40 29.16
C ALA A 150 4.51 29.68 29.91
N CYS A 151 3.79 28.65 30.35
CA CYS A 151 2.46 28.80 30.96
C CYS A 151 2.50 28.67 32.49
N ALA A 152 1.54 29.29 33.18
CA ALA A 152 1.49 29.24 34.64
C ALA A 152 0.09 29.12 35.22
N ASN A 153 -0.02 28.45 36.37
CA ASN A 153 -1.22 28.45 37.18
C ASN A 153 -0.94 29.02 38.58
N TYR A 154 -1.67 30.06 38.95
CA TYR A 154 -1.75 30.64 40.29
C TYR A 154 -3.07 30.31 40.99
N GLY A 155 -4.09 29.95 40.20
CA GLY A 155 -5.42 29.62 40.69
C GLY A 155 -5.45 28.34 41.53
N LYS A 156 -6.32 28.30 42.53
CA LYS A 156 -6.58 27.08 43.29
C LYS A 156 -7.33 26.07 42.44
N VAL A 157 -6.88 24.82 42.42
CA VAL A 157 -7.48 23.71 41.65
C VAL A 157 -8.07 22.68 42.60
N THR A 158 -9.36 22.39 42.47
CA THR A 158 -10.05 21.40 43.32
C THR A 158 -10.88 20.43 42.50
N ALA A 159 -10.71 19.13 42.70
CA ALA A 159 -11.58 18.10 42.15
C ALA A 159 -12.18 17.20 43.24
N SER A 160 -13.33 16.59 42.94
CA SER A 160 -13.95 15.59 43.82
C SER A 160 -13.56 14.14 43.49
N SER A 161 -12.86 13.89 42.38
CA SER A 161 -12.48 12.57 41.87
C SER A 161 -10.98 12.48 41.49
N LEU A 162 -10.65 11.69 40.47
CA LEU A 162 -9.30 11.36 40.01
C LEU A 162 -8.72 12.42 39.04
N TRP A 163 -7.40 12.37 38.86
CA TRP A 163 -6.62 13.09 37.83
C TRP A 163 -6.69 14.62 37.96
N VAL A 164 -5.93 15.15 38.91
CA VAL A 164 -5.92 16.58 39.22
C VAL A 164 -4.51 17.13 39.11
N GLY A 165 -4.30 18.11 38.25
CA GLY A 165 -3.02 18.78 38.07
C GLY A 165 -3.14 20.29 38.27
N GLY A 166 -2.09 20.94 38.75
CA GLY A 166 -2.07 22.41 38.77
C GLY A 166 -2.00 23.01 37.36
N LEU A 167 -1.48 22.29 36.37
CA LEU A 167 -1.52 22.68 34.95
C LEU A 167 -2.52 21.84 34.18
N VAL A 168 -2.34 20.51 34.18
CA VAL A 168 -3.11 19.57 33.34
C VAL A 168 -3.68 18.42 34.18
N GLY A 169 -4.97 18.14 34.08
CA GLY A 169 -5.56 16.97 34.75
C GLY A 169 -5.02 15.65 34.18
N TYR A 170 -5.27 15.42 32.88
CA TYR A 170 -4.85 14.25 32.12
C TYR A 170 -3.96 14.63 30.93
N PHE A 171 -2.67 14.30 31.01
CA PHE A 171 -1.68 14.58 29.97
C PHE A 171 -1.39 13.31 29.15
N ASN A 172 -1.87 13.26 27.91
CA ASN A 172 -1.78 12.07 27.05
C ASN A 172 -0.42 11.98 26.31
N SER A 173 0.01 13.08 25.70
CA SER A 173 1.19 13.17 24.82
C SER A 173 1.62 14.64 24.66
N GLY A 174 2.82 14.87 24.11
CA GLY A 174 3.39 16.20 23.85
C GLY A 174 4.44 16.62 24.88
N THR A 175 4.66 17.94 25.05
CA THR A 175 5.64 18.49 25.99
C THR A 175 5.04 19.56 26.90
N ILE A 176 5.27 19.48 28.21
CA ILE A 176 5.09 20.60 29.15
C ILE A 176 6.46 21.24 29.36
N GLN A 177 6.67 22.45 28.86
CA GLN A 177 7.96 23.13 28.85
C GLN A 177 7.88 24.51 29.49
N ASP A 178 8.85 24.90 30.31
CA ASP A 178 8.93 26.26 30.87
C ASP A 178 7.65 26.68 31.63
N CYS A 179 7.02 25.75 32.34
CA CYS A 179 5.74 25.97 32.99
C CYS A 179 5.83 25.92 34.51
N ALA A 180 4.92 26.64 35.18
CA ALA A 180 4.91 26.72 36.64
C ALA A 180 3.52 26.55 37.27
N ASN A 181 3.45 25.82 38.38
CA ASN A 181 2.29 25.85 39.26
C ASN A 181 2.61 26.47 40.61
N TYR A 182 1.90 27.56 40.93
CA TYR A 182 1.93 28.27 42.20
C TYR A 182 0.68 28.04 43.05
N GLY A 183 -0.43 27.64 42.41
CA GLY A 183 -1.72 27.41 43.08
C GLY A 183 -1.78 26.10 43.86
N ASP A 184 -2.59 26.08 44.92
CA ASP A 184 -2.88 24.87 45.68
C ASP A 184 -3.74 23.89 44.86
N VAL A 185 -3.40 22.60 44.91
CA VAL A 185 -4.08 21.52 44.18
C VAL A 185 -4.69 20.52 45.16
N LYS A 186 -5.99 20.25 45.01
CA LYS A 186 -6.71 19.29 45.86
C LYS A 186 -7.54 18.32 45.03
N GLY A 187 -7.44 17.03 45.31
CA GLY A 187 -8.23 15.98 44.64
C GLY A 187 -8.43 14.74 45.50
N THR A 188 -8.98 13.68 44.89
CA THR A 188 -9.17 12.41 45.59
C THR A 188 -8.02 11.43 45.33
N ASN A 189 -7.54 11.35 44.09
CA ASN A 189 -6.49 10.41 43.68
C ASN A 189 -5.77 10.93 42.42
N HIS A 190 -4.50 10.56 42.21
CA HIS A 190 -3.68 11.06 41.09
C HIS A 190 -3.65 12.59 41.06
N VAL A 191 -3.11 13.17 42.14
CA VAL A 191 -3.13 14.63 42.38
C VAL A 191 -1.70 15.16 42.34
N ALA A 192 -1.44 16.21 41.58
CA ALA A 192 -0.12 16.81 41.54
C ALA A 192 -0.06 18.28 41.20
N GLY A 193 1.08 18.90 41.50
CA GLY A 193 1.31 20.30 41.22
C GLY A 193 1.34 20.62 39.72
N LEU A 194 1.81 19.73 38.83
CA LEU A 194 1.78 20.00 37.39
C LEU A 194 0.73 19.15 36.67
N ALA A 195 0.89 17.83 36.65
CA ALA A 195 0.03 16.92 35.90
C ALA A 195 -0.54 15.78 36.76
N GLY A 196 -1.87 15.62 36.80
CA GLY A 196 -2.49 14.57 37.61
C GLY A 196 -2.09 13.16 37.14
N TYR A 197 -2.25 12.90 35.84
CA TYR A 197 -1.85 11.67 35.17
C TYR A 197 -1.09 11.97 33.88
N VAL A 198 0.00 11.26 33.66
CA VAL A 198 0.84 11.32 32.46
C VAL A 198 0.81 9.96 31.77
N ARG A 199 0.27 9.89 30.55
CA ARG A 199 0.31 8.64 29.76
C ARG A 199 1.66 8.50 29.08
N SER A 200 2.02 9.49 28.27
CA SER A 200 3.28 9.60 27.52
C SER A 200 3.62 11.08 27.31
N GLY A 201 4.87 11.40 26.96
CA GLY A 201 5.30 12.77 26.69
C GLY A 201 6.42 13.27 27.61
N LYS A 202 6.85 14.51 27.40
CA LYS A 202 8.01 15.12 28.08
C LYS A 202 7.60 16.23 29.05
N ILE A 203 8.28 16.30 30.19
CA ILE A 203 8.18 17.40 31.15
C ILE A 203 9.55 18.05 31.26
N GLN A 204 9.64 19.34 30.95
CA GLN A 204 10.91 20.03 30.77
C GLN A 204 10.94 21.43 31.38
N ASN A 205 11.98 21.70 32.17
CA ASN A 205 12.21 23.01 32.78
C ASN A 205 10.98 23.59 33.49
N VAL A 206 10.45 22.87 34.48
CA VAL A 206 9.18 23.19 35.16
C VAL A 206 9.39 23.48 36.63
N PHE A 207 8.45 24.22 37.23
CA PHE A 207 8.49 24.55 38.66
C PHE A 207 7.15 24.34 39.37
N SER A 208 7.18 23.78 40.57
CA SER A 208 5.98 23.55 41.40
C SER A 208 6.16 24.05 42.83
N TYR A 209 5.27 24.96 43.26
CA TYR A 209 5.33 25.64 44.56
C TYR A 209 4.12 25.36 45.45
N GLY A 210 2.90 25.32 44.88
CA GLY A 210 1.65 25.23 45.65
C GLY A 210 1.48 23.92 46.43
N ASN A 211 0.66 23.93 47.47
CA ASN A 211 0.42 22.73 48.29
C ASN A 211 -0.41 21.71 47.50
N VAL A 212 -0.19 20.41 47.76
CA VAL A 212 -0.89 19.33 47.06
C VAL A 212 -1.59 18.42 48.07
N SER A 213 -2.88 18.17 47.89
CA SER A 213 -3.69 17.37 48.82
C SER A 213 -4.54 16.31 48.14
N ALA A 214 -4.44 15.05 48.59
CA ALA A 214 -5.27 13.93 48.17
C ALA A 214 -6.09 13.36 49.34
N THR A 215 -7.32 12.89 49.09
CA THR A 215 -8.22 12.34 50.13
C THR A 215 -8.33 10.82 50.16
N ASN A 216 -7.69 10.08 49.24
CA ASN A 216 -7.74 8.61 49.22
C ASN A 216 -6.37 7.91 49.10
N SER A 217 -5.54 8.26 48.11
CA SER A 217 -4.30 7.51 47.81
C SER A 217 -3.02 8.15 48.36
N THR A 218 -2.14 7.32 48.94
CA THR A 218 -0.78 7.70 49.37
C THR A 218 0.27 7.56 48.28
N GLN A 219 -0.01 6.81 47.21
CA GLN A 219 0.96 6.47 46.18
C GLN A 219 0.88 7.42 44.98
N TYR A 220 -0.31 7.98 44.69
CA TYR A 220 -0.55 8.76 43.47
C TYR A 220 -0.65 10.26 43.76
N ILE A 221 0.38 10.80 44.42
CA ILE A 221 0.47 12.22 44.78
C ILE A 221 1.92 12.72 44.67
N GLY A 222 2.15 13.88 44.06
CA GLY A 222 3.51 14.43 43.88
C GLY A 222 3.51 15.90 43.46
N MET A 223 4.65 16.59 43.58
CA MET A 223 4.75 18.00 43.20
C MET A 223 4.77 18.21 41.68
N ALA A 224 5.30 17.27 40.91
CA ALA A 224 5.30 17.28 39.45
C ALA A 224 4.13 16.47 38.90
N PHE A 225 4.07 15.16 39.12
CA PHE A 225 2.95 14.34 38.66
C PHE A 225 2.45 13.28 39.65
N GLY A 226 1.16 12.95 39.53
CA GLY A 226 0.49 11.99 40.42
C GLY A 226 0.74 10.54 39.99
N PHE A 227 0.68 10.26 38.70
CA PHE A 227 1.10 8.98 38.12
C PHE A 227 1.61 9.19 36.70
N SER A 228 2.60 8.39 36.30
CA SER A 228 3.10 8.42 34.93
C SER A 228 3.34 7.01 34.38
N SER A 229 2.72 6.68 33.23
CA SER A 229 2.92 5.38 32.58
C SER A 229 4.26 5.30 31.84
N SER A 230 4.55 6.31 31.01
CA SER A 230 5.72 6.36 30.13
C SER A 230 6.22 7.80 29.90
N GLY A 231 6.00 8.69 30.87
CA GLY A 231 6.52 10.05 30.82
C GLY A 231 8.04 10.11 30.93
N ALA A 232 8.64 11.10 30.28
CA ALA A 232 10.05 11.41 30.36
C ALA A 232 10.25 12.83 30.91
N THR A 233 11.44 13.09 31.43
CA THR A 233 11.84 14.42 31.93
C THR A 233 13.16 14.83 31.32
N GLU A 234 13.27 16.12 31.02
CA GLU A 234 14.44 16.73 30.40
C GLU A 234 14.68 18.10 31.04
N GLY A 235 15.93 18.54 31.19
CA GLY A 235 16.22 19.76 31.94
C GLY A 235 15.75 19.69 33.41
N MET A 236 15.33 20.83 33.96
CA MET A 236 15.08 20.98 35.39
C MET A 236 13.62 20.71 35.77
N VAL A 237 13.37 19.76 36.67
CA VAL A 237 12.06 19.55 37.31
C VAL A 237 12.16 20.00 38.77
N ALA A 238 11.78 21.24 39.04
CA ALA A 238 12.01 21.88 40.33
C ALA A 238 10.74 21.91 41.19
N TYR A 239 10.90 21.70 42.49
CA TYR A 239 9.80 21.84 43.44
C TYR A 239 10.22 22.42 44.79
N TYR A 240 9.27 23.07 45.46
CA TYR A 240 9.48 23.62 46.80
C TYR A 240 9.38 22.53 47.87
N SER A 241 10.46 22.30 48.61
CA SER A 241 10.50 21.28 49.67
C SER A 241 9.68 21.64 50.91
N GLY A 242 9.31 22.91 51.08
CA GLY A 242 8.43 23.36 52.17
C GLY A 242 6.93 23.35 51.81
N ALA A 243 6.56 22.88 50.61
CA ALA A 243 5.16 22.71 50.25
C ALA A 243 4.50 21.61 51.11
N LYS A 244 3.21 21.75 51.43
CA LYS A 244 2.49 20.72 52.18
C LYS A 244 1.93 19.66 51.25
N LEU A 245 2.46 18.45 51.35
CA LEU A 245 1.90 17.26 50.70
C LEU A 245 0.97 16.54 51.68
N THR A 246 -0.35 16.65 51.50
CA THR A 246 -1.32 16.12 52.46
C THR A 246 -2.11 14.95 51.89
N VAL A 247 -2.05 13.78 52.54
CA VAL A 247 -2.85 12.61 52.18
C VAL A 247 -3.78 12.22 53.32
N ASN A 248 -5.08 12.12 53.04
CA ASN A 248 -6.13 11.71 53.99
C ASN A 248 -6.07 12.56 55.29
N GLY A 249 -5.85 13.87 55.13
CA GLY A 249 -5.72 14.83 56.22
C GLY A 249 -4.40 14.76 57.02
N LYS A 250 -3.41 13.97 56.57
CA LYS A 250 -2.09 13.86 57.20
C LYS A 250 -0.99 14.36 56.27
N GLU A 251 -0.10 15.19 56.80
CA GLU A 251 1.08 15.66 56.08
C GLU A 251 2.07 14.51 55.81
N LYS A 252 2.72 14.56 54.65
CA LYS A 252 3.70 13.60 54.14
C LYS A 252 4.96 14.34 53.73
N GLU A 253 6.07 13.61 53.68
CA GLU A 253 7.30 14.09 53.06
C GLU A 253 7.03 14.48 51.60
N VAL A 254 7.57 15.64 51.21
CA VAL A 254 7.39 16.19 49.87
C VAL A 254 8.23 15.39 48.90
N LYS A 255 7.64 15.04 47.76
CA LYS A 255 8.29 14.32 46.68
C LYS A 255 7.82 14.83 45.32
N ALA A 256 8.65 14.72 44.30
CA ALA A 256 8.30 15.18 42.97
C ALA A 256 7.24 14.28 42.33
N PHE A 257 7.36 12.97 42.50
CA PHE A 257 6.64 12.00 41.69
C PHE A 257 5.79 11.07 42.56
N GLY A 258 4.53 10.88 42.16
CA GLY A 258 3.64 9.94 42.81
C GLY A 258 4.10 8.49 42.58
N ASN A 259 3.83 7.95 41.40
CA ASN A 259 4.21 6.59 41.02
C ASN A 259 4.42 6.49 39.49
N GLY A 260 5.17 5.50 39.04
CA GLY A 260 5.55 5.31 37.65
C GLY A 260 6.94 5.85 37.31
N THR A 261 7.14 6.23 36.05
CA THR A 261 8.42 6.77 35.54
C THR A 261 8.28 8.23 35.14
N PRO A 262 9.28 9.10 35.35
CA PRO A 262 10.62 8.88 35.90
C PRO A 262 10.70 8.78 37.44
N SER A 263 11.90 8.43 37.93
CA SER A 263 12.22 8.33 39.37
C SER A 263 12.64 9.66 39.99
N GLU A 264 12.60 9.79 41.32
CA GLU A 264 12.92 11.03 42.06
C GLU A 264 14.28 11.68 41.72
N VAL A 265 15.27 10.91 41.25
CA VAL A 265 16.57 11.47 40.81
C VAL A 265 16.46 12.45 39.64
N ASN A 266 15.31 12.45 38.95
CA ASN A 266 15.02 13.33 37.83
C ASN A 266 14.39 14.67 38.25
N ALA A 267 14.24 14.91 39.55
CA ALA A 267 13.74 16.17 40.09
C ALA A 267 14.73 16.78 41.08
N THR A 268 14.60 18.09 41.30
CA THR A 268 15.43 18.83 42.24
C THR A 268 14.54 19.59 43.21
N GLU A 269 14.74 19.32 44.49
CA GLU A 269 14.06 20.04 45.56
C GLU A 269 14.81 21.31 45.95
N PHE A 270 14.06 22.33 46.34
CA PHE A 270 14.63 23.59 46.82
C PHE A 270 13.96 24.08 48.10
N THR A 271 14.78 24.54 49.03
CA THR A 271 14.36 25.17 50.29
C THR A 271 13.88 26.60 50.08
N GLU A 272 13.15 27.15 51.05
CA GLU A 272 12.66 28.53 51.00
C GLU A 272 13.81 29.55 50.83
N ALA A 273 14.94 29.32 51.51
CA ALA A 273 16.11 30.18 51.42
C ALA A 273 16.73 30.15 50.01
N GLN A 274 16.77 28.98 49.36
CA GLN A 274 17.24 28.86 47.98
C GLN A 274 16.29 29.56 47.00
N LEU A 275 14.97 29.37 47.16
CA LEU A 275 13.98 30.05 46.33
C LEU A 275 14.08 31.57 46.45
N LYS A 276 14.21 32.13 47.66
CA LYS A 276 14.40 33.57 47.89
C LYS A 276 15.73 34.13 47.38
N SER A 277 16.73 33.28 47.18
CA SER A 277 18.09 33.74 46.86
C SER A 277 18.29 34.14 45.41
N GLY A 278 17.35 33.85 44.50
CA GLY A 278 17.52 34.05 43.05
C GLY A 278 18.19 32.90 42.31
N VAL A 279 18.84 31.96 43.01
CA VAL A 279 19.58 30.86 42.37
C VAL A 279 18.68 29.99 41.49
N VAL A 280 17.46 29.71 41.94
CA VAL A 280 16.53 28.81 41.22
C VAL A 280 15.99 29.49 39.97
N ALA A 281 15.67 30.78 40.05
CA ALA A 281 15.23 31.56 38.90
C ALA A 281 16.33 31.68 37.84
N TYR A 282 17.57 31.90 38.26
CA TYR A 282 18.73 31.87 37.38
C TYR A 282 18.87 30.50 36.69
N GLN A 283 18.80 29.39 37.44
CA GLN A 283 18.94 28.04 36.89
C GLN A 283 17.83 27.68 35.89
N LEU A 284 16.58 28.03 36.20
CA LEU A 284 15.45 27.85 35.27
C LEU A 284 15.65 28.70 34.01
N GLN A 285 16.15 29.93 34.12
CA GLN A 285 16.43 30.78 32.96
C GLN A 285 17.55 30.22 32.07
N GLN A 286 18.56 29.56 32.64
CA GLN A 286 19.63 28.94 31.84
C GLN A 286 19.15 27.72 31.03
N ASN A 287 18.10 27.05 31.49
CA ASN A 287 17.48 25.90 30.82
C ASN A 287 16.25 26.29 29.98
N ALA A 288 15.94 27.59 29.91
CA ALA A 288 14.74 28.08 29.27
C ALA A 288 14.83 27.96 27.74
N SER A 289 13.69 27.69 27.10
CA SER A 289 13.55 27.92 25.66
C SER A 289 13.75 29.40 25.32
N SER A 290 14.06 29.69 24.05
CA SER A 290 14.25 31.05 23.53
C SER A 290 13.07 31.99 23.81
N GLU A 291 11.88 31.43 23.95
CA GLU A 291 10.63 32.13 24.13
C GLU A 291 10.29 32.35 25.61
N ALA A 292 10.89 31.60 26.54
CA ALA A 292 10.59 31.65 27.97
C ALA A 292 11.50 32.63 28.74
N LYS A 293 10.89 33.36 29.67
CA LYS A 293 11.59 34.31 30.56
C LYS A 293 11.35 33.95 32.02
N TRP A 294 12.32 33.30 32.65
CA TRP A 294 12.34 33.08 34.09
C TRP A 294 13.07 34.23 34.78
N GLY A 295 12.49 34.71 35.87
CA GLY A 295 13.08 35.78 36.66
C GLY A 295 12.52 35.83 38.08
N GLN A 296 12.98 36.81 38.84
CA GLN A 296 12.61 37.00 40.24
C GLN A 296 13.01 38.40 40.71
N ASN A 297 12.10 39.16 41.30
CA ASN A 297 12.44 40.41 41.97
C ASN A 297 13.14 40.11 43.32
N LEU A 298 14.41 40.52 43.47
CA LEU A 298 15.22 40.28 44.66
C LEU A 298 15.33 41.52 45.58
N THR A 299 14.59 42.59 45.27
CA THR A 299 14.65 43.87 46.01
C THR A 299 13.36 44.14 46.79
N ASN A 300 13.44 44.89 47.89
CA ASN A 300 12.29 45.42 48.65
C ASN A 300 11.22 44.37 49.02
N ASP A 301 11.58 43.31 49.74
CA ASP A 301 10.67 42.19 50.03
C ASP A 301 10.04 41.57 48.76
N GLY A 302 10.87 41.41 47.72
CA GLY A 302 10.47 40.92 46.39
C GLY A 302 9.96 39.48 46.34
N ASP A 303 9.96 38.90 45.15
CA ASP A 303 9.32 37.61 44.87
C ASP A 303 9.92 36.48 45.74
N PHE A 304 9.04 35.66 46.30
CA PHE A 304 9.43 34.54 47.17
C PHE A 304 10.00 33.34 46.41
N TYR A 305 9.76 33.27 45.10
CA TYR A 305 10.06 32.13 44.24
C TYR A 305 10.25 32.57 42.78
N PRO A 306 10.79 31.70 41.92
CA PRO A 306 10.93 31.98 40.48
C PRO A 306 9.59 32.23 39.80
N VAL A 307 9.54 33.24 38.95
CA VAL A 307 8.35 33.65 38.20
C VAL A 307 8.62 33.50 36.70
N ILE A 308 7.82 32.67 36.03
CA ILE A 308 7.78 32.61 34.56
C ILE A 308 7.04 33.86 34.02
N GLY A 309 7.60 34.48 32.99
CA GLY A 309 7.15 35.77 32.45
C GLY A 309 7.56 36.99 33.29
N SER A 310 8.55 36.86 34.17
CA SER A 310 9.03 37.98 35.00
C SER A 310 9.76 39.04 34.18
N GLU A 311 9.54 40.32 34.53
CA GLU A 311 10.32 41.45 34.01
C GLU A 311 11.67 41.62 34.72
N HIS A 312 11.92 40.86 35.80
CA HIS A 312 13.13 40.97 36.63
C HIS A 312 14.10 39.81 36.38
N THR A 313 15.04 40.00 35.45
CA THR A 313 16.12 39.04 35.23
C THR A 313 17.02 38.92 36.45
N VAL A 314 17.47 37.70 36.76
CA VAL A 314 18.44 37.43 37.83
C VAL A 314 19.81 37.21 37.21
N TYR A 315 20.85 37.83 37.78
CA TYR A 315 22.25 37.69 37.42
C TYR A 315 23.05 37.16 38.60
N ALA A 316 24.11 36.39 38.32
CA ALA A 316 25.06 35.95 39.33
C ALA A 316 26.13 37.03 39.59
N ASP A 317 26.42 37.34 40.85
CA ASP A 317 27.47 38.27 41.29
C ASP A 317 28.51 37.53 42.13
N ASN A 318 29.64 37.19 41.49
CA ASN A 318 30.78 36.46 42.05
C ASN A 318 30.40 35.19 42.84
N SER A 319 29.27 34.60 42.51
CA SER A 319 28.65 33.51 43.27
C SER A 319 29.43 32.21 43.16
N LEU A 320 29.76 31.59 44.29
CA LEU A 320 30.24 30.21 44.39
C LEU A 320 29.13 29.34 44.95
N VAL A 321 28.72 28.30 44.24
CA VAL A 321 27.60 27.43 44.60
C VAL A 321 28.08 25.98 44.69
N ASN A 322 27.59 25.21 45.66
CA ASN A 322 27.84 23.76 45.68
C ASN A 322 27.11 23.11 44.50
N CYS A 323 27.83 22.40 43.64
CA CYS A 323 27.25 21.84 42.42
C CYS A 323 26.20 20.74 42.67
N LYS A 324 26.21 20.10 43.84
CA LYS A 324 25.27 19.05 44.23
C LYS A 324 24.06 19.61 44.95
N THR A 325 24.30 20.44 45.96
CA THR A 325 23.24 20.92 46.87
C THR A 325 22.61 22.23 46.41
N ASN A 326 23.18 22.88 45.39
CA ASN A 326 22.82 24.24 44.97
C ASN A 326 22.88 25.27 46.11
N GLU A 327 23.58 24.95 47.20
CA GLU A 327 23.79 25.86 48.31
C GLU A 327 24.82 26.91 47.93
N LYS A 328 24.45 28.17 48.15
CA LYS A 328 25.36 29.29 47.98
C LYS A 328 26.46 29.23 49.05
N ILE A 329 27.71 29.15 48.61
CA ILE A 329 28.91 29.14 49.47
C ILE A 329 29.44 30.56 49.67
N SER A 330 29.50 31.37 48.61
CA SER A 330 29.91 32.80 48.68
C SER A 330 29.32 33.60 47.50
N GLY A 331 29.36 34.93 47.55
CA GLY A 331 28.76 35.83 46.55
C GLY A 331 27.24 36.07 46.72
N SER A 332 26.60 36.61 45.68
CA SER A 332 25.16 36.94 45.65
C SER A 332 24.52 36.79 44.27
N PHE A 333 23.19 36.78 44.23
CA PHE A 333 22.41 37.00 43.00
C PHE A 333 21.73 38.37 43.09
N THR A 334 21.51 39.00 41.94
CA THR A 334 21.02 40.38 41.86
C THR A 334 20.19 40.59 40.61
N ASN A 335 19.32 41.60 40.61
CA ASN A 335 18.64 42.06 39.39
C ASN A 335 19.47 43.07 38.59
N ASN A 336 20.62 43.50 39.10
CA ASN A 336 21.54 44.36 38.37
C ASN A 336 22.41 43.52 37.43
N PRO A 337 22.60 43.91 36.16
CA PRO A 337 23.50 43.18 35.26
C PRO A 337 24.91 43.07 35.84
N SER A 338 25.42 41.84 35.94
CA SER A 338 26.78 41.53 36.35
C SER A 338 27.39 40.52 35.38
N SER A 339 28.70 40.63 35.11
CA SER A 339 29.40 39.78 34.14
C SER A 339 30.02 38.52 34.75
N SER A 340 29.78 38.24 36.02
CA SER A 340 30.34 37.07 36.72
C SER A 340 29.42 35.87 36.59
N ALA A 341 29.89 34.79 35.97
CA ALA A 341 29.19 33.51 36.00
C ALA A 341 29.23 32.88 37.41
N ILE A 342 28.28 31.98 37.70
CA ILE A 342 28.37 31.13 38.90
C ILE A 342 29.62 30.26 38.78
N ARG A 343 30.49 30.32 39.79
CA ARG A 343 31.52 29.31 40.02
C ARG A 343 30.91 28.18 40.82
N TYR A 344 31.32 26.95 40.56
CA TYR A 344 30.82 25.79 41.27
C TYR A 344 31.91 25.17 42.15
N LYS A 345 31.55 24.81 43.37
CA LYS A 345 32.37 23.90 44.18
C LYS A 345 31.98 22.49 43.81
N HIS A 346 32.90 21.80 43.16
CA HIS A 346 32.72 20.43 42.69
C HIS A 346 33.15 19.41 43.73
N GLY A 347 32.54 18.22 43.67
CA GLY A 347 32.98 17.04 44.43
C GLY A 347 33.97 16.19 43.63
N THR A 348 33.74 14.88 43.60
CA THR A 348 34.65 13.93 42.93
C THR A 348 34.69 14.16 41.42
N THR A 349 35.88 14.01 40.84
CA THR A 349 36.14 14.24 39.41
C THR A 349 36.49 12.91 38.73
N ILE A 350 35.90 12.67 37.56
CA ILE A 350 36.22 11.57 36.65
C ILE A 350 37.05 12.15 35.51
N HIS A 351 38.16 11.50 35.17
CA HIS A 351 39.03 11.90 34.05
C HIS A 351 38.67 11.10 32.81
N HIS A 352 38.54 11.81 31.68
CA HIS A 352 38.29 11.26 30.36
C HIS A 352 39.46 11.64 29.45
N ALA A 353 40.23 10.64 29.00
CA ALA A 353 41.32 10.85 28.08
C ALA A 353 40.81 11.29 26.70
N ALA A 354 41.63 12.04 25.96
CA ALA A 354 41.32 12.42 24.57
C ALA A 354 41.07 11.18 23.70
N ALA A 355 40.04 11.22 22.87
CA ALA A 355 39.74 10.17 21.90
C ALA A 355 39.95 10.67 20.48
N ASN A 356 40.47 9.81 19.61
CA ASN A 356 40.62 10.13 18.18
C ASN A 356 39.26 10.24 17.50
N ALA A 357 39.21 10.98 16.38
CA ALA A 357 38.02 11.11 15.56
C ALA A 357 37.57 9.73 15.04
N THR A 358 36.26 9.50 15.06
CA THR A 358 35.60 8.35 14.43
C THR A 358 34.91 8.80 13.15
N CYS A 359 34.12 7.93 12.52
CA CYS A 359 33.41 8.30 11.29
C CYS A 359 32.26 9.27 11.51
N THR A 360 31.60 9.20 12.66
CA THR A 360 30.41 9.98 13.00
C THR A 360 30.67 11.04 14.05
N GLU A 361 31.71 10.86 14.86
CA GLU A 361 32.09 11.80 15.91
C GLU A 361 33.48 12.34 15.64
N ALA A 362 33.63 13.65 15.78
CA ALA A 362 34.95 14.29 15.76
C ALA A 362 35.80 13.81 16.94
N ALA A 363 37.11 14.04 16.87
CA ALA A 363 37.99 13.70 18.00
C ALA A 363 37.52 14.46 19.24
N THR A 364 37.73 13.88 20.43
CA THR A 364 37.47 14.58 21.68
C THR A 364 38.78 15.02 22.32
N LYS A 365 38.78 16.24 22.84
CA LYS A 365 39.84 16.75 23.71
C LYS A 365 39.78 16.02 25.04
N GLU A 366 40.91 15.96 25.73
CA GLU A 366 40.96 15.49 27.10
C GLU A 366 40.11 16.38 28.02
N TYR A 367 39.31 15.77 28.90
CA TYR A 367 38.44 16.52 29.81
C TYR A 367 38.22 15.82 31.15
N TRP A 368 37.76 16.61 32.12
CA TRP A 368 37.43 16.19 33.48
C TRP A 368 35.96 16.47 33.74
N GLN A 369 35.24 15.46 34.23
CA GLN A 369 33.82 15.55 34.51
C GLN A 369 33.56 15.49 36.02
N CYS A 370 32.79 16.44 36.54
CA CYS A 370 32.35 16.37 37.92
C CYS A 370 31.26 15.29 38.07
N GLN A 371 31.46 14.32 38.97
CA GLN A 371 30.51 13.23 39.18
C GLN A 371 29.16 13.70 39.77
N ASP A 372 29.17 14.79 40.55
CA ASP A 372 27.97 15.29 41.22
C ASP A 372 27.06 16.12 40.29
N CYS A 373 27.62 16.87 39.33
CA CYS A 373 26.84 17.76 38.46
C CYS A 373 27.01 17.49 36.95
N GLN A 374 27.81 16.50 36.59
CA GLN A 374 28.08 16.05 35.21
C GLN A 374 28.71 17.09 34.27
N ARG A 375 28.98 18.31 34.74
CA ARG A 375 29.72 19.36 34.01
C ARG A 375 31.14 18.91 33.69
N ILE A 376 31.63 19.37 32.55
CA ILE A 376 32.90 18.96 31.94
C ILE A 376 33.87 20.14 31.85
N TYR A 377 35.16 19.88 32.01
CA TYR A 377 36.22 20.89 32.18
C TYR A 377 37.49 20.49 31.45
N SER A 378 38.27 21.46 30.98
CA SER A 378 39.54 21.18 30.27
C SER A 378 40.72 20.91 31.19
N ASP A 379 40.53 20.96 32.50
CA ASP A 379 41.60 20.80 33.49
C ASP A 379 41.10 20.11 34.76
N CYS A 380 42.02 19.44 35.47
CA CYS A 380 41.71 18.68 36.69
C CYS A 380 41.35 19.55 37.91
N GLN A 381 41.57 20.87 37.85
CA GLN A 381 41.16 21.82 38.87
C GLN A 381 39.75 22.38 38.62
N LEU A 382 39.11 21.97 37.51
CA LEU A 382 37.76 22.36 37.11
C LEU A 382 37.62 23.89 36.97
N THR A 383 38.64 24.53 36.41
CA THR A 383 38.70 25.99 36.30
C THR A 383 38.16 26.53 34.98
N VAL A 384 38.23 25.75 33.91
CA VAL A 384 37.73 26.11 32.58
C VAL A 384 36.65 25.12 32.17
N GLU A 385 35.39 25.52 32.34
CA GLU A 385 34.23 24.72 31.92
C GLU A 385 34.18 24.63 30.39
N LEU A 386 34.02 23.41 29.89
CA LEU A 386 33.82 23.13 28.48
C LEU A 386 32.32 23.05 28.21
N THR A 387 31.87 23.70 27.14
CA THR A 387 30.51 23.50 26.62
C THR A 387 30.45 22.32 25.65
N ASP A 388 31.60 21.91 25.11
CA ASP A 388 31.76 20.80 24.18
C ASP A 388 33.21 20.28 24.30
N VAL A 389 33.38 18.97 24.17
CA VAL A 389 34.69 18.29 24.18
C VAL A 389 35.22 18.03 22.77
N THR A 390 34.44 18.37 21.74
CA THR A 390 34.79 18.18 20.34
C THR A 390 36.04 18.98 19.94
N ASP A 391 36.97 18.30 19.27
CA ASP A 391 38.13 18.88 18.61
C ASP A 391 37.80 19.26 17.17
N ALA A 392 37.48 20.54 16.97
CA ALA A 392 37.12 21.08 15.67
C ALA A 392 38.23 21.01 14.60
N GLU A 393 39.51 20.85 15.00
CA GLU A 393 40.62 20.66 14.04
C GLU A 393 40.67 19.23 13.49
N HIS A 394 40.04 18.28 14.18
CA HIS A 394 39.91 16.88 13.78
C HIS A 394 38.43 16.51 13.73
N PRO A 395 37.69 17.02 12.71
CA PRO A 395 36.29 16.71 12.54
C PRO A 395 36.08 15.20 12.33
N ALA A 396 34.83 14.76 12.45
CA ALA A 396 34.47 13.38 12.13
C ALA A 396 35.06 13.01 10.78
N LEU A 397 35.71 11.84 10.72
CA LEU A 397 36.50 11.40 9.57
C LEU A 397 35.66 11.25 8.29
N GLY A 398 34.34 11.32 8.41
CA GLY A 398 33.39 10.99 7.37
C GLY A 398 33.40 9.50 7.10
N HIS A 399 32.39 9.07 6.36
CA HIS A 399 32.32 7.69 5.93
C HIS A 399 33.03 7.46 4.61
N ASP A 400 33.77 6.36 4.53
CA ASP A 400 34.54 5.93 3.37
C ASP A 400 33.99 4.57 2.96
N ASN A 401 33.02 4.55 2.05
CA ASN A 401 32.14 3.39 1.87
C ASN A 401 32.66 2.40 0.83
N ASN A 402 32.60 1.11 1.16
CA ASN A 402 32.80 0.04 0.20
C ASN A 402 31.58 -0.18 -0.70
N GLU A 403 31.70 -1.15 -1.61
CA GLU A 403 30.69 -1.49 -2.60
C GLU A 403 29.34 -1.92 -1.99
N ASP A 404 29.33 -2.33 -0.72
CA ASP A 404 28.16 -2.81 0.01
C ASP A 404 27.43 -1.72 0.80
N GLY A 405 27.89 -0.47 0.77
CA GLY A 405 27.29 0.66 1.48
C GLY A 405 27.69 0.77 2.96
N TYR A 406 28.73 0.03 3.37
CA TYR A 406 29.34 0.12 4.69
C TYR A 406 30.59 0.96 4.64
N CYS A 407 30.77 1.82 5.65
CA CYS A 407 32.00 2.57 5.81
C CYS A 407 33.17 1.64 6.18
N ASP A 408 34.23 1.58 5.39
CA ASP A 408 35.43 0.76 5.64
C ASP A 408 36.12 1.10 6.97
N ARG A 409 35.92 2.32 7.47
CA ARG A 409 36.53 2.80 8.72
C ARG A 409 35.76 2.40 9.98
N CYS A 410 34.41 2.47 9.96
CA CYS A 410 33.59 2.16 11.15
C CYS A 410 32.65 0.97 10.98
N GLN A 411 32.63 0.35 9.80
CA GLN A 411 31.76 -0.76 9.43
C GLN A 411 30.27 -0.45 9.68
N HIS A 412 29.89 0.83 9.62
CA HIS A 412 28.51 1.31 9.80
C HIS A 412 27.86 1.57 8.43
N TYR A 413 26.57 1.28 8.32
CA TYR A 413 25.79 1.50 7.10
C TYR A 413 25.59 3.00 6.84
N VAL A 414 25.79 3.43 5.60
CA VAL A 414 25.68 4.85 5.22
C VAL A 414 24.72 4.98 4.04
N ALA A 415 23.60 5.67 4.27
CA ALA A 415 22.60 5.90 3.25
C ALA A 415 23.16 6.83 2.16
N VAL A 416 23.51 6.28 1.00
CA VAL A 416 23.99 7.04 -0.15
C VAL A 416 22.82 7.45 -1.04
N LYS A 417 22.65 8.77 -1.25
CA LYS A 417 21.59 9.33 -2.10
C LYS A 417 21.78 8.90 -3.57
N PRO A 418 20.79 8.24 -4.20
CA PRO A 418 20.84 7.89 -5.61
C PRO A 418 20.77 9.13 -6.50
N SER A 419 21.34 9.02 -7.69
CA SER A 419 21.14 10.02 -8.74
C SER A 419 19.67 10.11 -9.12
N GLN A 420 19.22 11.31 -9.50
CA GLN A 420 17.85 11.59 -9.89
C GLN A 420 17.79 12.09 -11.34
N VAL A 421 16.81 11.62 -12.11
CA VAL A 421 16.52 12.10 -13.47
C VAL A 421 15.04 12.46 -13.54
N ASN A 422 14.73 13.72 -13.89
CA ASN A 422 13.36 14.22 -14.02
C ASN A 422 12.47 13.95 -12.78
N GLY A 423 13.01 14.10 -11.58
CA GLY A 423 12.26 13.86 -10.34
C GLY A 423 12.21 12.38 -9.90
N VAL A 424 12.77 11.45 -10.67
CA VAL A 424 12.76 10.01 -10.37
C VAL A 424 14.14 9.54 -9.92
N TYR A 425 14.21 8.91 -8.75
CA TYR A 425 15.45 8.36 -8.19
C TYR A 425 15.85 7.04 -8.87
N LEU A 426 17.10 6.92 -9.29
CA LEU A 426 17.63 5.74 -9.97
C LEU A 426 18.23 4.75 -8.98
N ILE A 427 17.57 3.61 -8.80
CA ILE A 427 17.95 2.58 -7.84
C ILE A 427 18.78 1.53 -8.57
N ALA A 428 20.10 1.70 -8.51
CA ALA A 428 21.07 0.79 -9.13
C ALA A 428 21.69 -0.24 -8.16
N LYS A 429 21.50 -0.07 -6.85
CA LYS A 429 22.21 -0.80 -5.79
C LYS A 429 21.34 -0.90 -4.53
N PRO A 430 21.57 -1.87 -3.64
CA PRO A 430 20.71 -2.08 -2.47
C PRO A 430 20.69 -0.92 -1.48
N TYR A 431 21.82 -0.24 -1.25
CA TYR A 431 21.82 0.98 -0.42
C TYR A 431 21.00 2.13 -1.02
N HIS A 432 20.83 2.20 -2.35
CA HIS A 432 19.96 3.21 -2.94
C HIS A 432 18.49 2.95 -2.57
N LEU A 433 18.08 1.68 -2.53
CA LEU A 433 16.71 1.30 -2.13
C LEU A 433 16.48 1.53 -0.63
N ALA A 434 17.48 1.22 0.20
CA ALA A 434 17.43 1.51 1.63
C ALA A 434 17.44 3.02 1.92
N TRP A 435 18.25 3.81 1.20
CA TRP A 435 18.17 5.28 1.25
C TRP A 435 16.77 5.76 0.85
N PHE A 436 16.19 5.23 -0.23
CA PHE A 436 14.87 5.63 -0.69
C PHE A 436 13.77 5.35 0.34
N ARG A 437 13.82 4.17 0.98
CA ARG A 437 12.95 3.82 2.12
C ARG A 437 13.07 4.86 3.24
N ASP A 438 14.29 5.16 3.67
CA ASP A 438 14.54 6.05 4.79
C ASP A 438 14.13 7.50 4.48
N TYR A 439 14.30 7.94 3.23
CA TYR A 439 13.90 9.26 2.74
C TYR A 439 12.38 9.40 2.68
N VAL A 440 11.69 8.41 2.12
CA VAL A 440 10.22 8.37 2.09
C VAL A 440 9.65 8.39 3.51
N ASN A 441 10.25 7.61 4.42
CA ASN A 441 9.81 7.50 5.81
C ASN A 441 10.27 8.67 6.70
N GLY A 442 11.04 9.64 6.17
CA GLY A 442 11.51 10.81 6.89
C GLY A 442 12.57 10.55 7.95
N THR A 443 13.21 9.38 7.90
CA THR A 443 14.41 9.07 8.73
C THR A 443 15.61 9.86 8.25
N ILE A 444 15.67 10.14 6.95
CA ILE A 444 16.62 11.07 6.33
C ILE A 444 15.85 12.13 5.56
N VAL A 445 16.40 13.34 5.50
CA VAL A 445 15.80 14.51 4.86
C VAL A 445 16.87 15.26 4.05
N ASP A 446 16.47 16.16 3.16
CA ASP A 446 17.43 16.98 2.43
C ASP A 446 18.02 18.10 3.32
N ASP A 447 19.20 18.60 2.95
CA ASP A 447 19.88 19.65 3.72
C ASP A 447 18.99 20.89 3.89
N GLY A 448 18.74 21.27 5.14
CA GLY A 448 17.90 22.40 5.51
C GLY A 448 16.43 22.05 5.74
N GLU A 449 16.02 20.79 5.53
CA GLU A 449 14.69 20.31 5.92
C GLU A 449 14.62 19.94 7.40
N VAL A 450 13.42 20.01 7.97
CA VAL A 450 13.18 19.64 9.37
C VAL A 450 13.28 18.12 9.52
N ALA A 451 14.06 17.64 10.49
CA ALA A 451 14.17 16.21 10.77
C ALA A 451 12.79 15.56 11.00
N GLY A 452 12.55 14.40 10.41
CA GLY A 452 11.24 13.72 10.44
C GLY A 452 10.28 14.08 9.31
N THR A 453 10.67 14.99 8.40
CA THR A 453 9.88 15.30 7.18
C THR A 453 9.79 14.08 6.28
N THR A 454 8.58 13.62 5.97
CA THR A 454 8.36 12.48 5.08
C THR A 454 8.26 12.92 3.62
N HIS A 455 8.65 12.03 2.70
CA HIS A 455 8.66 12.29 1.26
C HIS A 455 7.74 11.34 0.50
N PRO A 456 6.42 11.35 0.76
CA PRO A 456 5.52 10.34 0.23
C PRO A 456 5.39 10.39 -1.30
N SER A 457 5.64 11.52 -1.95
CA SER A 457 5.55 11.65 -3.42
C SER A 457 6.84 11.24 -4.16
N ALA A 458 7.91 10.89 -3.45
CA ALA A 458 9.17 10.53 -4.07
C ALA A 458 9.00 9.30 -4.99
N SER A 459 9.47 9.39 -6.23
CA SER A 459 9.36 8.31 -7.22
C SER A 459 10.72 7.67 -7.48
N ALA A 460 10.72 6.38 -7.81
CA ALA A 460 11.92 5.60 -8.03
C ALA A 460 11.84 4.72 -9.28
N LYS A 461 12.99 4.32 -9.80
CA LYS A 461 13.09 3.40 -10.93
C LYS A 461 14.30 2.49 -10.74
N LEU A 462 14.11 1.18 -10.87
CA LEU A 462 15.23 0.24 -10.82
C LEU A 462 16.03 0.33 -12.13
N THR A 463 17.34 0.31 -12.01
CA THR A 463 18.27 0.26 -13.17
C THR A 463 19.20 -0.95 -13.13
N ALA A 464 19.07 -1.79 -12.11
CA ALA A 464 19.79 -3.04 -11.92
C ALA A 464 19.00 -3.94 -10.96
N ASP A 465 19.36 -5.21 -10.92
CA ASP A 465 18.86 -6.14 -9.90
C ASP A 465 19.41 -5.78 -8.52
N ILE A 466 18.58 -5.91 -7.49
CA ILE A 466 18.84 -5.46 -6.13
C ILE A 466 18.85 -6.66 -5.19
N ASN A 467 19.96 -6.90 -4.51
CA ASN A 467 20.07 -7.96 -3.50
C ASN A 467 20.08 -7.36 -2.08
N LEU A 468 19.11 -7.72 -1.25
CA LEU A 468 18.91 -7.17 0.09
C LEU A 468 19.51 -8.02 1.24
N THR A 469 20.33 -9.05 0.96
CA THR A 469 20.91 -9.93 1.99
C THR A 469 21.58 -9.17 3.13
N ASN A 470 22.29 -8.06 2.86
CA ASN A 470 22.99 -7.27 3.89
C ASN A 470 22.11 -6.19 4.57
N TYR A 471 20.82 -6.14 4.23
CA TYR A 471 19.88 -5.09 4.62
C TYR A 471 18.65 -5.64 5.33
N CYS A 472 18.36 -6.92 5.10
CA CYS A 472 17.38 -7.68 5.84
C CYS A 472 17.67 -9.17 5.68
N HIS A 473 17.69 -9.90 6.79
CA HIS A 473 17.96 -11.33 6.82
C HIS A 473 17.50 -11.94 8.14
N ALA A 474 17.28 -13.25 8.12
CA ALA A 474 17.09 -14.02 9.35
C ALA A 474 18.37 -14.04 10.19
N ALA A 475 18.27 -14.44 11.45
CA ALA A 475 19.44 -14.71 12.26
C ALA A 475 20.09 -16.02 11.79
N GLU A 476 21.27 -15.93 11.16
CA GLU A 476 22.09 -17.06 10.70
C GLU A 476 23.58 -16.76 10.90
N ASP A 477 24.39 -17.79 11.19
CA ASP A 477 25.87 -17.75 11.22
C ASP A 477 26.52 -16.54 11.92
N GLY A 478 26.02 -16.19 13.11
CA GLY A 478 26.57 -15.10 13.93
C GLY A 478 26.08 -13.70 13.55
N MET A 479 25.19 -13.57 12.57
CA MET A 479 24.48 -12.32 12.28
C MET A 479 23.17 -12.22 13.07
N GLU A 480 22.89 -11.04 13.63
CA GLU A 480 21.61 -10.76 14.30
C GLU A 480 20.47 -10.66 13.28
N LEU A 481 19.24 -10.92 13.70
CA LEU A 481 18.07 -10.76 12.83
C LEU A 481 17.91 -9.30 12.41
N LEU A 482 17.79 -9.03 11.12
CA LEU A 482 17.50 -7.71 10.57
C LEU A 482 16.26 -7.76 9.69
N SER A 483 15.20 -7.05 10.08
CA SER A 483 13.91 -7.05 9.37
C SER A 483 13.76 -5.79 8.53
N TRP A 484 13.31 -5.92 7.29
CA TRP A 484 13.02 -4.76 6.45
C TRP A 484 11.90 -3.90 7.04
N ILE A 485 12.13 -2.59 7.08
CA ILE A 485 11.12 -1.61 7.47
C ILE A 485 10.32 -1.23 6.21
N PRO A 486 8.99 -1.41 6.19
CA PRO A 486 8.19 -1.10 5.01
C PRO A 486 8.31 0.38 4.58
N VAL A 487 8.31 0.61 3.28
CA VAL A 487 8.24 1.96 2.69
C VAL A 487 6.81 2.49 2.79
N GLY A 488 6.61 3.62 3.45
CA GLY A 488 5.30 4.18 3.74
C GLY A 488 4.53 3.36 4.80
N ASN A 489 3.66 4.04 5.54
CA ASN A 489 2.82 3.43 6.58
C ASN A 489 1.38 3.98 6.49
N PHE A 490 0.49 3.51 7.37
CA PHE A 490 -0.93 3.89 7.30
C PHE A 490 -1.18 5.40 7.46
N ASP A 491 -0.40 6.06 8.32
CA ASP A 491 -0.51 7.49 8.60
C ASP A 491 0.19 8.33 7.52
N ASN A 492 1.28 7.81 6.96
CA ASN A 492 2.08 8.42 5.90
C ASN A 492 2.22 7.44 4.73
N PRO A 493 1.16 7.24 3.94
CA PRO A 493 1.19 6.33 2.80
C PRO A 493 2.10 6.88 1.71
N TRP A 494 2.78 5.99 1.01
CA TRP A 494 3.61 6.38 -0.13
C TRP A 494 2.76 6.58 -1.38
N LYS A 495 2.97 7.69 -2.09
CA LYS A 495 2.19 8.18 -3.25
C LYS A 495 3.02 8.36 -4.53
N GLY A 496 4.26 7.89 -4.52
CA GLY A 496 5.15 7.99 -5.67
C GLY A 496 4.88 6.92 -6.74
N ASN A 497 5.73 6.91 -7.76
CA ASN A 497 5.74 5.88 -8.80
C ASN A 497 6.99 5.01 -8.69
N MET A 498 6.86 3.71 -8.98
CA MET A 498 7.98 2.78 -9.09
C MET A 498 7.91 1.98 -10.39
N ASP A 499 8.95 2.13 -11.22
CA ASP A 499 9.17 1.32 -12.42
C ASP A 499 10.34 0.36 -12.19
N GLY A 500 10.05 -0.94 -12.11
CA GLY A 500 11.06 -1.97 -11.90
C GLY A 500 11.81 -2.34 -13.19
N GLN A 501 11.31 -2.00 -14.38
CA GLN A 501 11.89 -2.39 -15.69
C GLN A 501 12.17 -3.90 -15.87
N GLY A 502 11.48 -4.75 -15.13
CA GLY A 502 11.72 -6.20 -15.08
C GLY A 502 12.92 -6.62 -14.24
N HIS A 503 13.55 -5.70 -13.48
CA HIS A 503 14.61 -6.03 -12.55
C HIS A 503 14.10 -6.78 -11.32
N THR A 504 15.01 -7.54 -10.73
CA THR A 504 14.71 -8.39 -9.58
C THR A 504 15.12 -7.72 -8.27
N ILE A 505 14.27 -7.81 -7.25
CA ILE A 505 14.62 -7.60 -5.84
C ILE A 505 14.72 -8.97 -5.17
N SER A 506 15.93 -9.35 -4.79
CA SER A 506 16.24 -10.62 -4.16
C SER A 506 16.43 -10.50 -2.65
N ASN A 507 16.10 -11.58 -1.93
CA ASN A 507 16.37 -11.74 -0.50
C ASN A 507 15.71 -10.70 0.42
N LEU A 508 14.56 -10.15 0.01
CA LEU A 508 13.73 -9.33 0.90
C LEU A 508 13.28 -10.19 2.08
N TYR A 509 13.66 -9.82 3.31
CA TYR A 509 13.25 -10.50 4.53
C TYR A 509 12.47 -9.57 5.45
N ILE A 510 11.27 -9.97 5.84
CA ILE A 510 10.44 -9.24 6.78
C ILE A 510 9.96 -10.20 7.85
N LYS A 511 10.29 -9.92 9.11
CA LYS A 511 9.69 -10.57 10.28
C LYS A 511 9.13 -9.52 11.22
N THR A 512 7.82 -9.53 11.44
CA THR A 512 7.12 -8.53 12.25
C THR A 512 5.78 -9.04 12.78
N ALA A 513 5.10 -8.23 13.59
CA ALA A 513 3.79 -8.48 14.14
C ALA A 513 2.92 -7.21 14.08
N GLN A 514 2.92 -6.54 12.92
CA GLN A 514 2.24 -5.27 12.69
C GLN A 514 1.22 -5.35 11.55
N SER A 515 0.40 -4.31 11.39
CA SER A 515 -0.50 -4.20 10.25
C SER A 515 0.19 -3.51 9.07
N ASN A 516 -0.22 -3.86 7.84
CA ASN A 516 0.27 -3.30 6.58
C ASN A 516 1.76 -3.61 6.33
N VAL A 517 2.03 -4.82 5.85
CA VAL A 517 3.38 -5.35 5.70
C VAL A 517 3.66 -5.79 4.26
N GLY A 518 4.80 -5.36 3.74
CA GLY A 518 5.40 -5.70 2.45
C GLY A 518 6.67 -4.87 2.23
N LEU A 519 7.25 -4.90 1.02
CA LEU A 519 8.27 -3.92 0.63
C LEU A 519 7.76 -2.49 0.92
N PHE A 520 6.48 -2.26 0.59
CA PHE A 520 5.69 -1.10 0.99
C PHE A 520 4.70 -1.47 2.09
N GLY A 521 4.56 -0.60 3.10
CA GLY A 521 3.57 -0.82 4.15
C GLY A 521 2.18 -0.45 3.63
N CYS A 522 2.01 0.84 3.32
CA CYS A 522 0.82 1.38 2.69
C CYS A 522 1.18 2.28 1.51
N ILE A 523 0.47 2.10 0.39
CA ILE A 523 0.57 2.96 -0.78
C ILE A 523 -0.77 3.64 -1.04
N GLU A 524 -0.75 4.90 -1.47
CA GLU A 524 -1.93 5.71 -1.75
C GLU A 524 -1.78 6.42 -3.11
N ASP A 525 -2.70 6.17 -4.03
CA ASP A 525 -2.70 6.76 -5.38
C ASP A 525 -1.37 6.54 -6.15
N ALA A 526 -0.63 5.48 -5.80
CA ALA A 526 0.68 5.13 -6.34
C ALA A 526 0.59 4.16 -7.53
N THR A 527 1.56 4.22 -8.43
CA THR A 527 1.73 3.25 -9.53
C THR A 527 3.03 2.48 -9.37
N ILE A 528 2.94 1.15 -9.39
CA ILE A 528 4.08 0.23 -9.32
C ILE A 528 4.01 -0.74 -10.47
N GLN A 529 5.09 -0.86 -11.23
CA GLN A 529 5.12 -1.74 -12.39
C GLN A 529 6.41 -2.54 -12.56
N ASP A 530 6.31 -3.69 -13.24
CA ASP A 530 7.40 -4.47 -13.83
C ASP A 530 8.51 -4.83 -12.83
N LEU A 531 8.14 -5.49 -11.73
CA LEU A 531 9.05 -5.83 -10.64
C LEU A 531 9.02 -7.33 -10.36
N ILE A 532 10.21 -7.95 -10.22
CA ILE A 532 10.35 -9.36 -9.88
C ILE A 532 10.86 -9.49 -8.45
N PHE A 533 10.25 -10.35 -7.64
CA PHE A 533 10.74 -10.72 -6.31
C PHE A 533 11.27 -12.15 -6.34
N ASP A 534 12.52 -12.32 -5.93
CA ASP A 534 13.16 -13.63 -5.79
C ASP A 534 13.60 -13.88 -4.35
N THR A 535 13.37 -15.09 -3.85
CA THR A 535 13.78 -15.50 -2.49
C THR A 535 13.28 -14.54 -1.39
N ALA A 536 12.16 -13.85 -1.63
CA ALA A 536 11.54 -12.93 -0.69
C ALA A 536 10.74 -13.72 0.37
N LYS A 537 10.92 -13.39 1.64
CA LYS A 537 10.27 -14.06 2.77
C LYS A 537 9.64 -13.05 3.72
N VAL A 538 8.31 -13.06 3.79
CA VAL A 538 7.51 -12.18 4.65
C VAL A 538 6.80 -13.01 5.72
N GLU A 539 7.14 -12.79 6.99
CA GLU A 539 6.55 -13.41 8.18
C GLU A 539 5.91 -12.33 9.07
N ASN A 540 4.59 -12.18 8.98
CA ASN A 540 3.82 -11.20 9.75
C ASN A 540 2.81 -11.88 10.69
N VAL A 541 3.26 -12.32 11.87
CA VAL A 541 2.46 -13.13 12.79
C VAL A 541 2.53 -12.57 14.20
N ASN A 542 1.37 -12.23 14.77
CA ASN A 542 1.25 -11.88 16.18
C ASN A 542 0.79 -13.08 17.01
N THR A 543 1.50 -13.36 18.11
CA THR A 543 1.22 -14.45 19.07
C THR A 543 0.48 -14.00 20.33
N ILE A 544 0.31 -12.69 20.54
CA ILE A 544 -0.31 -12.07 21.72
C ILE A 544 -1.54 -11.29 21.23
N TYR A 545 -2.75 -11.78 21.50
CA TYR A 545 -4.10 -11.22 21.20
C TYR A 545 -4.25 -10.20 20.04
N ASN A 546 -5.16 -10.50 19.09
CA ASN A 546 -5.45 -9.82 17.80
C ASN A 546 -4.56 -10.26 16.62
N LYS A 547 -5.20 -10.58 15.48
CA LYS A 547 -4.54 -10.94 14.23
C LYS A 547 -3.85 -9.72 13.61
N THR A 548 -2.69 -9.91 12.98
CA THR A 548 -2.11 -8.94 12.06
C THR A 548 -3.01 -8.79 10.83
N PHE A 549 -3.06 -7.58 10.26
CA PHE A 549 -3.85 -7.27 9.08
C PHE A 549 -2.96 -6.85 7.92
N HIS A 550 -3.33 -7.27 6.70
CA HIS A 550 -2.75 -6.81 5.43
C HIS A 550 -1.29 -7.21 5.26
N THR A 551 -1.05 -8.34 4.60
CA THR A 551 0.30 -8.84 4.31
C THR A 551 0.42 -9.20 2.84
N GLY A 552 1.47 -8.70 2.17
CA GLY A 552 1.87 -9.09 0.83
C GLY A 552 3.36 -8.84 0.60
N ILE A 553 3.97 -9.45 -0.41
CA ILE A 553 5.39 -9.20 -0.72
C ILE A 553 5.61 -7.76 -1.17
N LEU A 554 4.74 -7.27 -2.06
CA LEU A 554 4.85 -5.92 -2.56
C LEU A 554 4.31 -4.92 -1.54
N ALA A 555 3.05 -5.08 -1.15
CA ALA A 555 2.37 -4.11 -0.30
C ALA A 555 1.43 -4.77 0.71
N GLY A 556 1.39 -4.21 1.92
CA GLY A 556 0.36 -4.53 2.89
C GLY A 556 -1.01 -4.05 2.40
N PHE A 557 -1.17 -2.73 2.32
CA PHE A 557 -2.42 -2.09 1.90
C PHE A 557 -2.18 -1.11 0.76
N ALA A 558 -2.83 -1.36 -0.39
CA ALA A 558 -2.83 -0.47 -1.54
C ALA A 558 -4.17 0.26 -1.65
N ARG A 559 -4.16 1.58 -1.54
CA ARG A 559 -5.38 2.39 -1.60
C ARG A 559 -5.36 3.50 -2.67
N ALA A 560 -6.52 3.86 -3.19
CA ALA A 560 -6.77 5.01 -4.04
C ALA A 560 -8.02 5.72 -3.54
N TYR A 561 -7.96 7.05 -3.43
CA TYR A 561 -9.11 7.91 -3.08
C TYR A 561 -9.61 8.66 -4.30
N ASP A 562 -8.67 9.10 -5.14
CA ASP A 562 -8.96 9.84 -6.34
C ASP A 562 -8.92 8.91 -7.56
N HIS A 563 -10.11 8.49 -8.01
CA HIS A 563 -10.26 7.64 -9.20
C HIS A 563 -9.92 8.41 -10.51
N SER A 564 -9.49 9.68 -10.42
CA SER A 564 -9.05 10.48 -11.57
C SER A 564 -7.59 10.23 -11.96
N TYR A 565 -6.76 9.67 -11.08
CA TYR A 565 -5.39 9.25 -11.39
C TYR A 565 -5.32 7.72 -11.55
N PRO A 566 -4.65 7.19 -12.60
CA PRO A 566 -4.60 5.76 -12.85
C PRO A 566 -3.58 5.09 -11.92
N ALA A 567 -3.87 5.05 -10.61
CA ALA A 567 -3.13 4.22 -9.68
C ALA A 567 -3.24 2.77 -10.15
N HIS A 568 -2.10 2.10 -10.33
CA HIS A 568 -2.07 0.76 -10.90
C HIS A 568 -0.90 -0.05 -10.35
N ILE A 569 -1.15 -1.33 -10.02
CA ILE A 569 -0.10 -2.31 -9.77
C ILE A 569 -0.07 -3.28 -10.95
N LYS A 570 1.04 -3.35 -11.67
CA LYS A 570 1.13 -4.10 -12.92
C LYS A 570 2.43 -4.91 -13.05
N GLY A 571 2.37 -6.11 -13.63
CA GLY A 571 3.60 -6.82 -14.00
C GLY A 571 4.46 -7.24 -12.81
N ILE A 572 3.85 -7.51 -11.65
CA ILE A 572 4.56 -7.92 -10.45
C ILE A 572 4.66 -9.43 -10.41
N LYS A 573 5.88 -9.95 -10.27
CA LYS A 573 6.15 -11.39 -10.31
C LYS A 573 6.87 -11.84 -9.06
N THR A 574 6.54 -13.03 -8.56
CA THR A 574 7.36 -13.73 -7.55
C THR A 574 7.97 -14.99 -8.15
N THR A 575 9.07 -15.49 -7.58
CA THR A 575 9.62 -16.83 -7.90
C THR A 575 9.13 -17.89 -6.92
N ASP A 576 9.35 -19.17 -7.24
CA ASP A 576 8.93 -20.32 -6.41
C ASP A 576 9.66 -20.35 -5.04
N ASN A 577 10.76 -19.61 -4.89
CA ASN A 577 11.54 -19.51 -3.65
C ASN A 577 10.95 -18.49 -2.66
N CYS A 578 9.96 -17.71 -3.08
CA CYS A 578 9.33 -16.71 -2.23
C CYS A 578 8.32 -17.35 -1.26
N THR A 579 8.13 -16.75 -0.09
CA THR A 579 7.17 -17.21 0.92
C THR A 579 6.49 -16.03 1.63
N VAL A 580 5.16 -16.12 1.79
CA VAL A 580 4.35 -15.13 2.51
C VAL A 580 3.56 -15.83 3.61
N ILE A 581 3.75 -15.39 4.85
CA ILE A 581 3.05 -15.89 6.04
C ILE A 581 2.43 -14.68 6.74
N GLY A 582 1.10 -14.59 6.73
CA GLY A 582 0.32 -13.55 7.43
C GLY A 582 -0.77 -14.13 8.32
N GLN A 583 -1.69 -13.28 8.82
CA GLN A 583 -2.87 -13.72 9.57
C GLN A 583 -4.18 -13.31 8.89
N ALA A 584 -4.59 -12.04 8.91
CA ALA A 584 -5.79 -11.57 8.22
C ALA A 584 -5.41 -10.80 6.94
N ARG A 585 -6.13 -11.05 5.84
CA ARG A 585 -5.96 -10.37 4.53
C ARG A 585 -4.54 -10.53 4.00
N THR A 586 -4.20 -11.77 3.63
CA THR A 586 -2.87 -12.16 3.18
C THR A 586 -2.90 -12.46 1.68
N GLY A 587 -2.19 -11.67 0.88
CA GLY A 587 -1.98 -11.94 -0.54
C GLY A 587 -0.53 -12.34 -0.80
N GLY A 588 -0.26 -13.11 -1.86
CA GLY A 588 1.13 -13.32 -2.29
C GLY A 588 1.78 -12.01 -2.75
N ILE A 589 1.01 -11.14 -3.43
CA ILE A 589 1.50 -9.83 -3.89
C ILE A 589 1.04 -8.70 -2.98
N VAL A 590 -0.27 -8.59 -2.71
CA VAL A 590 -0.86 -7.49 -1.94
C VAL A 590 -1.81 -8.00 -0.86
N GLY A 591 -1.74 -7.49 0.37
CA GLY A 591 -2.67 -7.87 1.44
C GLY A 591 -4.12 -7.45 1.16
N GLN A 592 -4.35 -6.14 1.09
CA GLN A 592 -5.63 -5.54 0.70
C GLN A 592 -5.43 -4.50 -0.41
N THR A 593 -6.37 -4.42 -1.35
CA THR A 593 -6.30 -3.40 -2.41
C THR A 593 -7.65 -2.80 -2.81
N ASN A 594 -7.67 -1.50 -3.09
CA ASN A 594 -8.70 -0.86 -3.94
C ASN A 594 -8.05 -0.19 -5.17
N ILE A 595 -6.85 -0.66 -5.55
CA ILE A 595 -6.14 -0.31 -6.78
C ILE A 595 -6.21 -1.50 -7.75
N ASN A 596 -6.36 -1.24 -9.05
CA ASN A 596 -6.38 -2.29 -10.06
C ASN A 596 -5.07 -3.09 -10.09
N LEU A 597 -5.20 -4.41 -10.23
CA LEU A 597 -4.07 -5.34 -10.38
C LEU A 597 -4.09 -5.94 -11.79
N GLU A 598 -2.98 -5.88 -12.51
CA GLU A 598 -2.90 -6.39 -13.89
C GLU A 598 -1.59 -7.15 -14.15
N ILE A 599 -1.64 -8.30 -14.82
CA ILE A 599 -0.44 -9.05 -15.23
C ILE A 599 0.45 -9.44 -14.02
N CYS A 600 -0.15 -9.67 -12.86
CA CYS A 600 0.60 -10.09 -11.67
C CYS A 600 0.67 -11.62 -11.59
N GLU A 601 1.86 -12.15 -11.32
CA GLU A 601 2.14 -13.58 -11.23
C GLU A 601 2.67 -13.95 -9.85
N ASN A 602 1.97 -14.85 -9.14
CA ASN A 602 2.43 -15.38 -7.87
C ASN A 602 2.92 -16.82 -7.98
N HIS A 603 4.20 -17.03 -7.76
CA HIS A 603 4.83 -18.34 -7.58
C HIS A 603 5.10 -18.67 -6.11
N SER A 604 5.08 -17.66 -5.23
CA SER A 604 5.36 -17.83 -3.81
C SER A 604 4.36 -18.73 -3.09
N SER A 605 4.80 -19.44 -2.06
CA SER A 605 3.89 -20.10 -1.13
C SER A 605 3.25 -19.07 -0.20
N VAL A 606 1.92 -19.09 -0.08
CA VAL A 606 1.16 -18.14 0.73
C VAL A 606 0.40 -18.86 1.84
N LYS A 607 0.59 -18.43 3.08
CA LYS A 607 -0.11 -18.95 4.25
C LYS A 607 -0.74 -17.81 5.05
N GLY A 608 -2.02 -17.95 5.41
CA GLY A 608 -2.70 -17.00 6.29
C GLY A 608 -3.79 -17.67 7.13
N ALA A 609 -4.57 -16.88 7.87
CA ALA A 609 -5.72 -17.37 8.61
C ALA A 609 -7.03 -17.02 7.90
N VAL A 610 -7.26 -15.73 7.63
CA VAL A 610 -8.52 -15.19 7.09
C VAL A 610 -8.24 -14.40 5.83
N GLU A 611 -9.06 -14.60 4.79
CA GLU A 611 -9.01 -13.87 3.51
C GLU A 611 -7.61 -13.98 2.87
N VAL A 612 -7.29 -15.17 2.38
CA VAL A 612 -5.98 -15.51 1.82
C VAL A 612 -6.09 -15.70 0.31
N GLY A 613 -5.24 -15.02 -0.47
CA GLY A 613 -5.17 -15.20 -1.92
C GLY A 613 -3.76 -15.29 -2.46
N GLY A 614 -3.57 -15.92 -3.61
CA GLY A 614 -2.27 -15.94 -4.27
C GLY A 614 -1.84 -14.57 -4.79
N ILE A 615 -2.78 -13.75 -5.26
CA ILE A 615 -2.51 -12.38 -5.70
C ILE A 615 -2.84 -11.39 -4.61
N ALA A 616 -4.09 -11.40 -4.15
CA ALA A 616 -4.61 -10.45 -3.16
C ALA A 616 -5.33 -11.15 -2.00
N GLY A 617 -5.18 -10.67 -0.77
CA GLY A 617 -5.99 -11.16 0.34
C GLY A 617 -7.45 -10.73 0.19
N THR A 618 -7.68 -9.42 0.04
CA THR A 618 -9.01 -8.84 -0.17
C THR A 618 -8.99 -7.65 -1.14
N SER A 619 -10.12 -7.38 -1.79
CA SER A 619 -10.29 -6.23 -2.68
C SER A 619 -11.65 -5.56 -2.58
N GLU A 620 -11.70 -4.28 -2.96
CA GLU A 620 -12.93 -3.49 -2.96
C GLU A 620 -13.02 -2.58 -4.19
N ASN A 621 -14.10 -2.69 -4.97
CA ASN A 621 -14.44 -1.81 -6.12
C ASN A 621 -13.36 -1.72 -7.22
N ILE A 622 -12.70 -2.84 -7.56
CA ILE A 622 -11.62 -2.85 -8.57
C ILE A 622 -11.74 -3.97 -9.60
N ASN A 623 -10.81 -3.95 -10.56
CA ASN A 623 -10.55 -5.05 -11.46
C ASN A 623 -9.22 -5.72 -11.15
N ILE A 624 -9.22 -7.05 -11.15
CA ILE A 624 -8.01 -7.87 -11.17
C ILE A 624 -8.02 -8.57 -12.53
N LYS A 625 -7.03 -8.25 -13.37
CA LYS A 625 -7.02 -8.66 -14.77
C LYS A 625 -5.73 -9.39 -15.13
N ARG A 626 -5.83 -10.50 -15.86
CA ARG A 626 -4.63 -11.21 -16.38
C ARG A 626 -3.66 -11.65 -15.28
N CYS A 627 -4.16 -11.88 -14.06
CA CYS A 627 -3.34 -12.28 -12.94
C CYS A 627 -3.35 -13.80 -12.75
N THR A 628 -2.23 -14.34 -12.33
CA THR A 628 -2.01 -15.78 -12.29
C THR A 628 -1.35 -16.24 -11.01
N ASN A 629 -1.90 -17.27 -10.38
CA ASN A 629 -1.26 -17.93 -9.24
C ASN A 629 -0.76 -19.34 -9.61
N TYR A 630 0.52 -19.58 -9.39
CA TYR A 630 1.20 -20.88 -9.43
C TYR A 630 1.49 -21.43 -8.04
N GLY A 631 1.64 -20.55 -7.05
CA GLY A 631 2.02 -20.89 -5.69
C GLY A 631 0.97 -21.66 -4.90
N THR A 632 1.42 -22.43 -3.90
CA THR A 632 0.50 -23.14 -2.98
C THR A 632 -0.06 -22.19 -1.95
N ILE A 633 -1.38 -22.20 -1.76
CA ILE A 633 -2.12 -21.32 -0.84
C ILE A 633 -2.71 -22.14 0.30
N VAL A 634 -2.45 -21.72 1.55
CA VAL A 634 -2.92 -22.39 2.76
C VAL A 634 -3.62 -21.42 3.70
N ASN A 635 -4.76 -21.81 4.26
CA ASN A 635 -5.33 -21.10 5.40
C ASN A 635 -5.96 -22.01 6.46
N ASP A 636 -6.18 -21.45 7.64
CA ASP A 636 -6.72 -22.18 8.79
C ASP A 636 -8.07 -21.69 9.32
N ASN A 637 -8.68 -20.64 8.74
CA ASN A 637 -9.91 -20.05 9.29
C ASN A 637 -11.03 -19.79 8.27
N SER A 638 -10.92 -18.84 7.34
CA SER A 638 -12.00 -18.55 6.38
C SER A 638 -11.55 -17.73 5.18
N GLY A 639 -12.12 -18.01 4.01
CA GLY A 639 -11.90 -17.24 2.78
C GLY A 639 -10.52 -17.50 2.20
N ILE A 640 -10.45 -18.39 1.23
CA ILE A 640 -9.20 -18.70 0.52
C ILE A 640 -9.46 -18.89 -0.97
N GLY A 641 -8.70 -18.18 -1.80
CA GLY A 641 -8.76 -18.26 -3.24
C GLY A 641 -7.39 -18.38 -3.88
N GLY A 642 -7.31 -18.95 -5.09
CA GLY A 642 -6.06 -18.97 -5.85
C GLY A 642 -5.63 -17.56 -6.27
N ILE A 643 -6.58 -16.73 -6.70
CA ILE A 643 -6.35 -15.32 -7.03
C ILE A 643 -6.60 -14.44 -5.81
N ILE A 644 -7.77 -14.59 -5.18
CA ILE A 644 -8.21 -13.68 -4.13
C ILE A 644 -8.98 -14.35 -2.99
N GLY A 645 -8.69 -13.97 -1.74
CA GLY A 645 -9.43 -14.47 -0.58
C GLY A 645 -10.87 -13.96 -0.51
N ASN A 646 -11.06 -12.64 -0.58
CA ASN A 646 -12.37 -11.97 -0.57
C ASN A 646 -12.45 -10.85 -1.63
N ALA A 647 -13.40 -10.98 -2.55
CA ALA A 647 -13.64 -10.02 -3.63
C ALA A 647 -14.94 -9.24 -3.38
N GLN A 648 -14.85 -7.93 -3.09
CA GLN A 648 -16.02 -7.07 -2.90
C GLN A 648 -16.20 -6.13 -4.09
N SER A 649 -17.37 -6.19 -4.75
CA SER A 649 -17.64 -5.41 -5.98
C SER A 649 -16.50 -5.48 -7.00
N THR A 650 -15.86 -6.63 -7.12
CA THR A 650 -14.61 -6.81 -7.88
C THR A 650 -14.86 -7.59 -9.17
N SER A 651 -14.21 -7.19 -10.26
CA SER A 651 -14.19 -7.96 -11.51
C SER A 651 -12.89 -8.77 -11.63
N LEU A 652 -13.03 -10.08 -11.81
CA LEU A 652 -11.93 -11.00 -12.08
C LEU A 652 -11.95 -11.36 -13.57
N GLU A 653 -11.02 -10.80 -14.34
CA GLU A 653 -10.98 -10.95 -15.80
C GLU A 653 -9.70 -11.66 -16.23
N ASP A 654 -9.80 -12.68 -17.07
CA ASP A 654 -8.65 -13.38 -17.66
C ASP A 654 -7.64 -13.91 -16.61
N CYS A 655 -8.11 -14.31 -15.43
CA CYS A 655 -7.27 -14.75 -14.31
C CYS A 655 -7.18 -16.29 -14.21
N ALA A 656 -6.05 -16.79 -13.70
CA ALA A 656 -5.79 -18.23 -13.63
C ALA A 656 -5.21 -18.70 -12.29
N ASN A 657 -5.65 -19.85 -11.78
CA ASN A 657 -5.01 -20.53 -10.67
C ASN A 657 -4.51 -21.93 -11.09
N TYR A 658 -3.19 -22.12 -11.07
CA TYR A 658 -2.52 -23.41 -11.23
C TYR A 658 -2.07 -24.02 -9.90
N GLY A 659 -1.94 -23.18 -8.86
CA GLY A 659 -1.50 -23.59 -7.55
C GLY A 659 -2.52 -24.42 -6.77
N LYS A 660 -2.02 -25.24 -5.84
CA LYS A 660 -2.84 -26.03 -4.91
C LYS A 660 -3.39 -25.16 -3.78
N ILE A 661 -4.65 -25.40 -3.41
CA ILE A 661 -5.34 -24.70 -2.31
C ILE A 661 -5.67 -25.69 -1.20
N THR A 662 -5.27 -25.37 0.03
CA THR A 662 -5.56 -26.21 1.21
C THR A 662 -6.10 -25.36 2.36
N SER A 663 -7.30 -25.69 2.82
CA SER A 663 -8.00 -24.97 3.89
C SER A 663 -8.45 -25.89 5.00
N THR A 664 -8.23 -25.49 6.25
CA THR A 664 -8.98 -26.04 7.41
C THR A 664 -10.13 -25.15 7.84
N GLY A 665 -10.39 -24.10 7.06
CA GLY A 665 -11.36 -23.03 7.31
C GLY A 665 -12.58 -23.08 6.38
N TRP A 666 -13.42 -22.06 6.43
CA TRP A 666 -14.60 -21.94 5.55
C TRP A 666 -14.26 -21.35 4.18
N TYR A 667 -15.04 -21.66 3.16
CA TYR A 667 -15.10 -20.94 1.87
C TYR A 667 -13.80 -20.98 1.04
N ALA A 668 -13.37 -22.17 0.65
CA ALA A 668 -12.26 -22.33 -0.31
C ALA A 668 -12.76 -22.36 -1.76
N GLY A 669 -12.12 -21.57 -2.63
CA GLY A 669 -12.40 -21.52 -4.05
C GLY A 669 -11.12 -21.54 -4.90
N GLY A 670 -11.15 -22.15 -6.08
CA GLY A 670 -9.97 -22.18 -6.96
C GLY A 670 -9.52 -20.79 -7.46
N ILE A 671 -10.46 -19.89 -7.71
CA ILE A 671 -10.19 -18.51 -8.14
C ILE A 671 -10.39 -17.54 -6.96
N ALA A 672 -11.58 -17.55 -6.35
CA ALA A 672 -11.90 -16.68 -5.24
C ALA A 672 -12.51 -17.46 -4.06
N GLY A 673 -12.09 -17.16 -2.83
CA GLY A 673 -12.69 -17.77 -1.65
C GLY A 673 -14.12 -17.26 -1.44
N LEU A 674 -14.26 -15.95 -1.37
CA LEU A 674 -15.52 -15.24 -1.11
C LEU A 674 -15.75 -14.16 -2.17
N THR A 675 -17.00 -13.97 -2.55
CA THR A 675 -17.42 -12.79 -3.32
C THR A 675 -18.58 -12.09 -2.63
N PHE A 676 -18.45 -10.78 -2.40
CA PHE A 676 -19.49 -9.92 -1.84
C PHE A 676 -19.99 -8.90 -2.86
N ALA A 677 -21.18 -8.36 -2.59
CA ALA A 677 -21.82 -7.34 -3.40
C ALA A 677 -21.94 -7.76 -4.89
N ASN A 678 -22.02 -6.80 -5.81
CA ASN A 678 -22.12 -7.08 -7.25
C ASN A 678 -20.72 -7.32 -7.84
N SER A 679 -20.22 -8.55 -7.74
CA SER A 679 -18.92 -8.95 -8.31
C SER A 679 -19.10 -9.65 -9.67
N SER A 680 -18.02 -9.82 -10.44
CA SER A 680 -18.08 -10.54 -11.72
C SER A 680 -16.84 -11.38 -12.01
N ILE A 681 -17.02 -12.44 -12.80
CA ILE A 681 -15.94 -13.23 -13.39
C ILE A 681 -16.05 -13.25 -14.91
N GLN A 682 -14.91 -13.24 -15.59
CA GLN A 682 -14.83 -13.33 -17.03
C GLN A 682 -13.56 -14.10 -17.42
N ASN A 683 -13.71 -15.18 -18.19
CA ASN A 683 -12.60 -15.94 -18.75
C ASN A 683 -11.59 -16.39 -17.69
N VAL A 684 -12.06 -17.06 -16.64
CA VAL A 684 -11.21 -17.53 -15.54
C VAL A 684 -10.90 -19.01 -15.68
N PHE A 685 -9.71 -19.44 -15.24
CA PHE A 685 -9.29 -20.84 -15.32
C PHE A 685 -8.72 -21.38 -14.00
N SER A 686 -9.28 -22.48 -13.49
CA SER A 686 -8.78 -23.17 -12.28
C SER A 686 -8.28 -24.57 -12.60
N TYR A 687 -6.99 -24.81 -12.37
CA TYR A 687 -6.31 -26.06 -12.68
C TYR A 687 -5.94 -26.89 -11.44
N GLY A 688 -5.51 -26.23 -10.36
CA GLY A 688 -4.98 -26.88 -9.16
C GLY A 688 -6.05 -27.50 -8.26
N ASP A 689 -5.63 -28.45 -7.41
CA ASP A 689 -6.49 -29.10 -6.42
C ASP A 689 -6.98 -28.11 -5.36
N VAL A 690 -8.22 -28.30 -4.89
CA VAL A 690 -8.84 -27.48 -3.83
C VAL A 690 -9.35 -28.37 -2.71
N THR A 691 -8.76 -28.24 -1.53
CA THR A 691 -9.15 -29.00 -0.33
C THR A 691 -9.64 -28.06 0.77
N ASN A 692 -10.78 -28.39 1.37
CA ASN A 692 -11.40 -27.73 2.51
C ASN A 692 -12.00 -28.77 3.46
N THR A 693 -11.55 -28.78 4.72
CA THR A 693 -12.03 -29.74 5.73
C THR A 693 -13.26 -29.30 6.52
N LYS A 694 -13.73 -28.05 6.36
CA LYS A 694 -14.80 -27.46 7.18
C LYS A 694 -16.13 -27.32 6.44
N ASP A 695 -16.11 -27.06 5.14
CA ASP A 695 -17.29 -26.99 4.29
C ASP A 695 -17.05 -27.54 2.88
N ASN A 696 -18.03 -27.35 2.01
CA ASN A 696 -17.92 -27.72 0.60
C ASN A 696 -17.20 -26.61 -0.17
N PRO A 697 -15.99 -26.86 -0.70
CA PRO A 697 -15.32 -25.92 -1.57
C PRO A 697 -15.97 -25.85 -2.95
N GLY A 698 -15.65 -24.80 -3.71
CA GLY A 698 -15.92 -24.75 -5.15
C GLY A 698 -14.62 -24.73 -5.95
N ILE A 699 -14.60 -25.33 -7.14
CA ILE A 699 -13.42 -25.35 -8.00
C ILE A 699 -13.13 -23.96 -8.60
N ILE A 700 -14.13 -23.07 -8.64
CA ILE A 700 -13.95 -21.65 -9.03
C ILE A 700 -14.16 -20.74 -7.83
N ILE A 701 -15.33 -20.81 -7.16
CA ILE A 701 -15.69 -19.89 -6.07
C ILE A 701 -16.07 -20.66 -4.80
N GLY A 702 -15.56 -20.26 -3.64
CA GLY A 702 -15.95 -20.87 -2.37
C GLY A 702 -17.37 -20.50 -1.95
N TYR A 703 -17.63 -19.20 -1.76
CA TYR A 703 -18.95 -18.70 -1.37
C TYR A 703 -19.32 -17.39 -2.05
N VAL A 704 -20.53 -17.35 -2.63
CA VAL A 704 -21.15 -16.14 -3.17
C VAL A 704 -22.12 -15.53 -2.17
N TYR A 705 -21.82 -14.32 -1.71
CA TYR A 705 -22.67 -13.49 -0.86
C TYR A 705 -23.14 -12.25 -1.63
N GLY A 706 -24.32 -12.32 -2.25
CA GLY A 706 -24.82 -11.28 -3.16
C GLY A 706 -24.95 -11.83 -4.58
N THR A 707 -24.65 -11.00 -5.59
CA THR A 707 -24.76 -11.35 -7.01
C THR A 707 -23.36 -11.48 -7.63
N LEU A 708 -23.08 -12.65 -8.22
CA LEU A 708 -21.85 -12.89 -8.98
C LEU A 708 -22.19 -13.16 -10.44
N THR A 709 -21.88 -12.20 -11.32
CA THR A 709 -22.16 -12.34 -12.76
C THR A 709 -20.99 -12.97 -13.50
N ALA A 710 -21.23 -14.07 -14.21
CA ALA A 710 -20.27 -14.69 -15.11
C ALA A 710 -20.51 -14.23 -16.56
N LYS A 711 -19.60 -13.38 -17.08
CA LYS A 711 -19.73 -12.73 -18.40
C LYS A 711 -19.04 -13.50 -19.54
N GLY A 712 -18.07 -14.35 -19.20
CA GLY A 712 -17.26 -15.12 -20.14
C GLY A 712 -17.19 -16.60 -19.78
N ILE A 713 -16.10 -17.27 -20.12
CA ILE A 713 -15.90 -18.68 -19.76
C ILE A 713 -15.41 -18.81 -18.32
N ALA A 714 -15.92 -19.78 -17.57
CA ALA A 714 -15.36 -20.25 -16.31
C ALA A 714 -14.91 -21.70 -16.50
N ALA A 715 -13.62 -21.89 -16.75
CA ALA A 715 -13.05 -23.18 -17.09
C ALA A 715 -12.32 -23.82 -15.91
N TYR A 716 -12.33 -25.16 -15.84
CA TYR A 716 -11.55 -25.89 -14.85
C TYR A 716 -11.01 -27.23 -15.36
N ASN A 717 -9.95 -27.70 -14.70
CA ASN A 717 -9.43 -29.05 -14.85
C ASN A 717 -10.36 -30.06 -14.18
N LYS A 718 -11.03 -30.89 -14.97
CA LYS A 718 -12.00 -31.87 -14.46
C LYS A 718 -11.34 -33.05 -13.72
N GLU A 719 -10.02 -33.17 -13.84
CA GLU A 719 -9.21 -34.15 -13.12
C GLU A 719 -8.58 -33.56 -11.84
N ALA A 720 -8.85 -32.29 -11.52
CA ALA A 720 -8.46 -31.70 -10.24
C ALA A 720 -9.25 -32.31 -9.09
N LEU A 721 -8.61 -32.43 -7.92
CA LEU A 721 -9.25 -32.95 -6.74
C LEU A 721 -9.94 -31.82 -5.97
N LEU A 722 -11.26 -31.93 -5.84
CA LEU A 722 -12.09 -31.14 -4.94
C LEU A 722 -12.40 -31.99 -3.71
N ASN A 723 -11.79 -31.68 -2.56
CA ASN A 723 -11.86 -32.53 -1.36
C ASN A 723 -11.47 -34.00 -1.62
N ASN A 724 -10.32 -34.21 -2.26
CA ASN A 724 -9.78 -35.53 -2.62
C ASN A 724 -10.65 -36.34 -3.61
N SER A 725 -11.60 -35.70 -4.30
CA SER A 725 -12.45 -36.32 -5.32
C SER A 725 -12.45 -35.52 -6.61
N SER A 726 -12.32 -36.20 -7.75
CA SER A 726 -12.57 -35.63 -9.08
C SER A 726 -14.02 -35.84 -9.55
N GLU A 727 -14.87 -36.47 -8.73
CA GLU A 727 -16.28 -36.68 -9.01
C GLU A 727 -17.14 -35.57 -8.37
N ASN A 728 -18.22 -35.19 -9.05
CA ASN A 728 -19.20 -34.18 -8.58
C ASN A 728 -18.58 -32.83 -8.21
N ILE A 729 -17.59 -32.39 -8.98
CA ILE A 729 -16.92 -31.09 -8.79
C ILE A 729 -17.95 -29.97 -8.85
N LYS A 730 -18.06 -29.20 -7.76
CA LYS A 730 -18.91 -28.01 -7.68
C LYS A 730 -18.16 -26.80 -8.21
N ILE A 731 -18.83 -25.98 -9.02
CA ILE A 731 -18.29 -24.71 -9.49
C ILE A 731 -18.21 -23.69 -8.36
N VAL A 732 -19.33 -23.58 -7.63
CA VAL A 732 -19.50 -22.73 -6.46
C VAL A 732 -19.79 -23.62 -5.26
N GLY A 733 -19.02 -23.46 -4.17
CA GLY A 733 -19.23 -24.24 -2.95
C GLY A 733 -20.58 -23.95 -2.31
N LYS A 734 -20.89 -22.65 -2.14
CA LYS A 734 -22.19 -22.14 -1.67
C LYS A 734 -22.62 -20.89 -2.45
N GLY A 735 -23.90 -20.77 -2.75
CA GLY A 735 -24.45 -19.69 -3.58
C GLY A 735 -24.60 -20.10 -5.05
N SER A 736 -24.76 -19.13 -5.95
CA SER A 736 -25.02 -19.38 -7.37
C SER A 736 -24.40 -18.31 -8.26
N LEU A 737 -24.11 -18.68 -9.51
CA LEU A 737 -23.75 -17.74 -10.57
C LEU A 737 -25.00 -17.12 -11.20
N THR A 738 -24.88 -15.86 -11.58
CA THR A 738 -25.79 -15.19 -12.51
C THR A 738 -25.09 -15.10 -13.86
N PHE A 739 -25.83 -15.24 -14.95
CA PHE A 739 -25.28 -15.23 -16.31
C PHE A 739 -25.84 -14.03 -17.08
N ASP A 740 -25.13 -13.60 -18.13
CA ASP A 740 -25.65 -12.59 -19.06
C ASP A 740 -26.96 -13.07 -19.72
N ASP A 741 -27.78 -12.11 -20.14
CA ASP A 741 -29.08 -12.38 -20.76
C ASP A 741 -28.97 -13.40 -21.91
N GLY A 742 -29.77 -14.47 -21.81
CA GLY A 742 -29.83 -15.54 -22.80
C GLY A 742 -28.76 -16.63 -22.67
N LYS A 743 -27.82 -16.54 -21.72
CA LYS A 743 -26.85 -17.60 -21.43
C LYS A 743 -27.32 -18.51 -20.30
N VAL A 744 -26.98 -19.79 -20.40
CA VAL A 744 -27.13 -20.78 -19.32
C VAL A 744 -25.78 -21.27 -18.83
N GLU A 745 -25.77 -22.01 -17.71
CA GLU A 745 -24.54 -22.55 -17.11
C GLU A 745 -23.69 -23.34 -18.12
N ALA A 746 -24.32 -24.14 -18.99
CA ALA A 746 -23.63 -24.93 -20.00
C ALA A 746 -22.89 -24.09 -21.06
N ASP A 747 -23.25 -22.82 -21.25
CA ASP A 747 -22.58 -21.91 -22.17
C ASP A 747 -21.30 -21.33 -21.56
N VAL A 748 -21.29 -21.16 -20.24
CA VAL A 748 -20.28 -20.41 -19.46
C VAL A 748 -19.28 -21.36 -18.80
N VAL A 749 -19.76 -22.40 -18.13
CA VAL A 749 -18.93 -23.32 -17.35
C VAL A 749 -18.42 -24.45 -18.23
N LYS A 750 -17.11 -24.65 -18.24
CA LYS A 750 -16.46 -25.68 -19.08
C LYS A 750 -15.46 -26.51 -18.28
N ALA A 751 -15.49 -27.82 -18.47
CA ALA A 751 -14.63 -28.78 -17.77
C ALA A 751 -13.78 -29.54 -18.78
N PHE A 752 -12.47 -29.67 -18.54
CA PHE A 752 -11.53 -30.25 -19.50
C PHE A 752 -10.63 -31.32 -18.87
N THR A 753 -10.29 -32.38 -19.61
CA THR A 753 -9.18 -33.29 -19.24
C THR A 753 -7.85 -32.55 -19.30
N LYS A 754 -6.82 -33.09 -18.67
CA LYS A 754 -5.44 -32.62 -18.87
C LYS A 754 -5.01 -32.67 -20.34
N GLN A 755 -5.38 -33.73 -21.05
CA GLN A 755 -5.10 -33.85 -22.49
C GLN A 755 -5.75 -32.74 -23.33
N GLN A 756 -7.00 -32.36 -23.02
CA GLN A 756 -7.67 -31.24 -23.69
C GLN A 756 -6.99 -29.91 -23.36
N ILE A 757 -6.57 -29.73 -22.11
CA ILE A 757 -5.84 -28.55 -21.65
C ILE A 757 -4.49 -28.41 -22.37
N GLU A 758 -3.73 -29.50 -22.51
CA GLU A 758 -2.45 -29.53 -23.25
C GLU A 758 -2.61 -29.31 -24.76
N SER A 759 -3.79 -29.61 -25.32
CA SER A 759 -4.05 -29.50 -26.76
C SER A 759 -4.17 -28.08 -27.30
N GLY A 760 -4.34 -27.07 -26.45
CA GLY A 760 -4.66 -25.70 -26.85
C GLY A 760 -6.15 -25.38 -26.89
N GLU A 761 -7.03 -26.36 -26.67
CA GLU A 761 -8.49 -26.17 -26.70
C GLU A 761 -8.95 -25.08 -25.71
N VAL A 762 -8.44 -25.13 -24.49
CA VAL A 762 -8.84 -24.19 -23.43
C VAL A 762 -8.32 -22.78 -23.73
N ALA A 763 -7.09 -22.65 -24.23
CA ALA A 763 -6.52 -21.37 -24.66
C ALA A 763 -7.39 -20.73 -25.76
N TYR A 764 -7.74 -21.50 -26.80
CA TYR A 764 -8.61 -21.04 -27.88
C TYR A 764 -9.98 -20.58 -27.37
N LEU A 765 -10.62 -21.36 -26.49
CA LEU A 765 -11.95 -21.03 -25.96
C LEU A 765 -11.95 -19.77 -25.09
N LEU A 766 -10.93 -19.57 -24.26
CA LEU A 766 -10.79 -18.37 -23.43
C LEU A 766 -10.48 -17.11 -24.27
N ALA A 767 -9.92 -17.28 -25.46
CA ALA A 767 -9.60 -16.22 -26.42
C ALA A 767 -10.64 -16.05 -27.55
N GLU A 768 -11.72 -16.84 -27.56
CA GLU A 768 -12.65 -16.91 -28.68
C GLU A 768 -13.30 -15.55 -28.99
N GLY A 769 -13.46 -15.26 -30.29
CA GLY A 769 -14.11 -14.05 -30.78
C GLY A 769 -13.20 -12.82 -30.86
N LYS A 770 -11.93 -12.92 -30.44
CA LYS A 770 -10.94 -11.82 -30.51
C LYS A 770 -9.92 -12.03 -31.64
N VAL A 771 -9.52 -10.94 -32.30
CA VAL A 771 -8.36 -10.98 -33.22
C VAL A 771 -7.08 -11.27 -32.47
N LEU A 772 -6.07 -11.79 -33.16
CA LEU A 772 -4.81 -12.24 -32.56
C LEU A 772 -4.18 -11.20 -31.60
N GLY A 773 -4.18 -9.91 -31.97
CA GLY A 773 -3.64 -8.83 -31.14
C GLY A 773 -4.45 -8.50 -29.87
N GLU A 774 -5.72 -8.90 -29.80
CA GLU A 774 -6.60 -8.69 -28.64
C GLU A 774 -6.72 -9.93 -27.74
N GLN A 775 -6.23 -11.08 -28.21
CA GLN A 775 -6.28 -12.33 -27.46
C GLN A 775 -5.36 -12.24 -26.24
N VAL A 776 -5.96 -12.35 -25.05
CA VAL A 776 -5.20 -12.39 -23.80
C VAL A 776 -4.59 -13.78 -23.61
N TRP A 777 -5.40 -14.82 -23.78
CA TRP A 777 -4.97 -16.20 -23.57
C TRP A 777 -4.20 -16.76 -24.76
N GLY A 778 -3.17 -17.54 -24.47
CA GLY A 778 -2.38 -18.30 -25.45
C GLY A 778 -1.79 -19.55 -24.80
N GLN A 779 -1.08 -20.37 -25.57
CA GLN A 779 -0.41 -21.57 -25.11
C GLN A 779 0.61 -22.02 -26.15
N GLN A 780 1.87 -22.22 -25.78
CA GLN A 780 2.85 -22.85 -26.66
C GLN A 780 2.58 -24.36 -26.74
N LEU A 781 2.00 -24.80 -27.86
CA LEU A 781 1.59 -26.18 -28.07
C LEU A 781 2.81 -27.10 -28.02
N GLY A 782 2.67 -28.22 -27.31
CA GLY A 782 3.74 -29.22 -27.12
C GLY A 782 4.80 -28.83 -26.08
N LYS A 783 4.68 -27.66 -25.44
CA LYS A 783 5.58 -27.20 -24.37
C LYS A 783 4.83 -26.84 -23.09
N ASP A 784 3.81 -26.00 -23.21
CA ASP A 784 3.05 -25.51 -22.07
C ASP A 784 1.98 -26.53 -21.63
N GLN A 785 1.95 -26.86 -20.34
CA GLN A 785 0.99 -27.82 -19.76
C GLN A 785 -0.44 -27.29 -19.69
N TYR A 786 -0.62 -25.96 -19.78
CA TYR A 786 -1.90 -25.28 -19.62
C TYR A 786 -1.91 -23.95 -20.37
N PRO A 787 -3.09 -23.37 -20.65
CA PRO A 787 -3.20 -22.03 -21.23
C PRO A 787 -2.54 -21.01 -20.30
N VAL A 788 -1.97 -19.93 -20.83
CA VAL A 788 -1.29 -18.87 -20.07
C VAL A 788 -1.82 -17.50 -20.51
N PRO A 789 -2.35 -16.67 -19.59
CA PRO A 789 -2.66 -15.28 -19.88
C PRO A 789 -1.40 -14.52 -20.30
N GLY A 790 -1.47 -13.74 -21.37
CA GLY A 790 -0.35 -12.95 -21.88
C GLY A 790 0.64 -13.71 -22.77
N SER A 791 0.46 -15.01 -23.02
CA SER A 791 1.37 -15.78 -23.88
C SER A 791 1.40 -15.25 -25.33
N ASP A 792 2.60 -15.05 -25.89
CA ASP A 792 2.78 -14.66 -27.29
C ASP A 792 2.28 -15.70 -28.29
N ASN A 793 2.23 -16.96 -27.88
CA ASN A 793 1.81 -18.08 -28.72
C ASN A 793 0.29 -18.21 -28.66
N LYS A 794 -0.43 -17.47 -29.51
CA LYS A 794 -1.88 -17.58 -29.61
C LYS A 794 -2.29 -18.90 -30.26
N VAL A 795 -3.51 -19.35 -30.00
CA VAL A 795 -4.02 -20.63 -30.51
C VAL A 795 -5.18 -20.38 -31.45
N ILE A 796 -5.08 -20.93 -32.66
CA ILE A 796 -6.16 -20.91 -33.66
C ILE A 796 -6.71 -22.34 -33.84
N LYS A 797 -8.01 -22.43 -34.15
CA LYS A 797 -8.71 -23.69 -34.35
C LYS A 797 -8.94 -24.00 -35.83
N ALA A 798 -8.49 -25.17 -36.24
CA ALA A 798 -8.75 -25.76 -37.54
C ALA A 798 -10.01 -26.66 -37.50
N ALA A 799 -10.79 -26.59 -38.57
CA ALA A 799 -11.95 -27.43 -38.79
C ALA A 799 -11.51 -28.81 -39.26
N GLN A 800 -12.04 -29.86 -38.65
CA GLN A 800 -11.81 -31.23 -39.09
C GLN A 800 -12.39 -31.42 -40.49
N GLY A 801 -11.54 -31.73 -41.47
CA GLY A 801 -11.94 -32.10 -42.82
C GLY A 801 -12.15 -33.60 -42.94
N ASP A 802 -12.36 -34.03 -44.19
CA ASP A 802 -12.52 -35.44 -44.51
C ASP A 802 -11.20 -36.21 -44.26
N LYS A 803 -11.32 -37.52 -44.06
CA LYS A 803 -10.16 -38.39 -43.85
C LYS A 803 -9.27 -38.41 -45.09
N ASP A 804 -7.96 -38.42 -44.89
CA ASP A 804 -6.99 -38.58 -45.97
C ASP A 804 -7.02 -40.00 -46.55
N THR A 805 -6.21 -40.26 -47.58
CA THR A 805 -6.11 -41.57 -48.24
C THR A 805 -5.63 -42.68 -47.31
N ASN A 806 -5.04 -42.35 -46.17
CA ASN A 806 -4.56 -43.29 -45.16
C ASN A 806 -5.57 -43.47 -44.01
N GLY A 807 -6.73 -42.80 -44.06
CA GLY A 807 -7.78 -42.85 -43.03
C GLY A 807 -7.56 -41.90 -41.85
N ASN A 808 -6.55 -41.03 -41.91
CA ASN A 808 -6.27 -40.07 -40.85
C ASN A 808 -7.17 -38.84 -40.99
N ASP A 809 -7.59 -38.26 -39.86
CA ASP A 809 -8.34 -37.02 -39.87
C ASP A 809 -7.46 -35.86 -40.39
N THR A 810 -7.99 -35.05 -41.30
CA THR A 810 -7.31 -33.83 -41.76
C THR A 810 -7.93 -32.62 -41.08
N TYR A 811 -7.16 -31.54 -40.92
CA TYR A 811 -7.65 -30.31 -40.33
C TYR A 811 -7.28 -29.12 -41.19
N TRP A 812 -8.25 -28.23 -41.43
CA TRP A 812 -8.10 -27.08 -42.30
C TRP A 812 -8.59 -25.80 -41.64
N ALA A 813 -7.88 -24.70 -41.84
CA ALA A 813 -8.27 -23.38 -41.33
C ALA A 813 -7.90 -22.31 -42.35
N THR A 814 -8.66 -21.21 -42.37
CA THR A 814 -8.14 -19.96 -42.92
C THR A 814 -7.63 -19.09 -41.79
N PHE A 815 -6.58 -18.32 -42.08
CA PHE A 815 -5.97 -17.41 -41.12
C PHE A 815 -5.62 -16.10 -41.79
N SER A 816 -5.79 -14.99 -41.05
CA SER A 816 -5.22 -13.70 -41.39
C SER A 816 -4.95 -12.91 -40.11
N ASN A 817 -4.11 -11.89 -40.20
CA ASN A 817 -3.91 -10.95 -39.10
C ASN A 817 -3.84 -9.51 -39.63
N PRO A 818 -4.69 -8.58 -39.15
CA PRO A 818 -4.71 -7.22 -39.66
C PRO A 818 -3.62 -6.31 -39.06
N THR A 819 -2.91 -6.71 -38.01
CA THR A 819 -2.02 -5.82 -37.26
C THR A 819 -0.53 -6.09 -37.46
N ASN A 820 -0.14 -7.36 -37.54
CA ASN A 820 1.24 -7.80 -37.56
C ASN A 820 1.47 -8.91 -38.58
N ASP A 821 2.70 -9.04 -39.04
CA ASP A 821 3.21 -10.27 -39.61
C ASP A 821 3.15 -11.39 -38.57
N VAL A 822 2.93 -12.62 -39.01
CA VAL A 822 2.71 -13.77 -38.11
C VAL A 822 3.49 -14.98 -38.56
N THR A 823 4.13 -15.63 -37.60
CA THR A 823 4.72 -16.97 -37.73
C THR A 823 3.73 -18.01 -37.23
N LEU A 824 3.44 -19.02 -38.07
CA LEU A 824 2.60 -20.15 -37.70
C LEU A 824 3.44 -21.39 -37.35
N SER A 825 3.01 -22.15 -36.34
CA SER A 825 3.71 -23.34 -35.89
C SER A 825 2.79 -24.39 -35.27
N VAL A 826 3.29 -25.62 -35.22
CA VAL A 826 2.70 -26.76 -34.50
C VAL A 826 3.84 -27.50 -33.78
N PRO A 827 3.53 -28.37 -32.80
CA PRO A 827 4.51 -29.28 -32.21
C PRO A 827 5.33 -30.05 -33.27
N SER A 828 6.58 -30.39 -32.95
CA SER A 828 7.54 -30.96 -33.92
C SER A 828 7.13 -32.32 -34.50
N ASP A 829 6.29 -33.06 -33.79
CA ASP A 829 5.69 -34.33 -34.19
C ASP A 829 4.45 -34.17 -35.09
N ARG A 830 4.01 -32.93 -35.31
CA ARG A 830 2.86 -32.57 -36.15
C ARG A 830 3.26 -31.91 -37.46
N SER A 831 2.40 -32.06 -38.45
CA SER A 831 2.54 -31.46 -39.77
C SER A 831 1.71 -30.18 -39.90
N LEU A 832 2.31 -29.14 -40.49
CA LEU A 832 1.64 -27.89 -40.85
C LEU A 832 2.13 -27.44 -42.22
N ASN A 833 1.20 -27.39 -43.16
CA ASN A 833 1.40 -26.81 -44.48
C ASN A 833 0.55 -25.55 -44.63
N VAL A 834 1.15 -24.50 -45.20
CA VAL A 834 0.50 -23.21 -45.46
C VAL A 834 0.43 -23.02 -46.97
N TYR A 835 -0.71 -22.54 -47.46
CA TYR A 835 -0.99 -22.45 -48.88
C TYR A 835 -1.49 -21.06 -49.28
N ASN A 836 -1.01 -20.60 -50.44
CA ASN A 836 -1.76 -19.68 -51.27
C ASN A 836 -2.83 -20.45 -52.05
N ALA A 837 -3.98 -19.84 -52.27
CA ALA A 837 -5.09 -20.45 -52.99
C ALA A 837 -5.48 -19.60 -54.20
N THR A 838 -5.39 -20.18 -55.39
CA THR A 838 -5.87 -19.53 -56.63
C THR A 838 -7.00 -20.34 -57.23
N VAL A 839 -7.91 -19.65 -57.90
CA VAL A 839 -9.02 -20.28 -58.63
C VAL A 839 -8.94 -19.85 -60.08
N SER A 840 -8.93 -20.82 -60.99
CA SER A 840 -8.97 -20.54 -62.42
C SER A 840 -9.81 -21.63 -63.10
N GLY A 841 -10.74 -21.21 -63.96
CA GLY A 841 -11.66 -22.13 -64.62
C GLY A 841 -12.39 -23.03 -63.61
N GLY A 842 -12.88 -22.45 -62.51
CA GLY A 842 -13.67 -23.16 -61.49
C GLY A 842 -12.86 -24.13 -60.65
N LYS A 843 -11.55 -24.22 -60.85
CA LYS A 843 -10.67 -25.17 -60.16
C LYS A 843 -9.79 -24.47 -59.12
N LEU A 844 -9.81 -24.97 -57.89
CA LEU A 844 -8.97 -24.48 -56.79
C LEU A 844 -7.58 -25.13 -56.86
N THR A 845 -6.54 -24.31 -56.90
CA THR A 845 -5.14 -24.72 -56.88
C THR A 845 -4.49 -24.22 -55.59
N LEU A 846 -3.84 -25.12 -54.86
CA LEU A 846 -3.11 -24.80 -53.64
C LEU A 846 -1.61 -24.87 -53.90
N THR A 847 -0.92 -23.76 -53.66
CA THR A 847 0.55 -23.67 -53.78
C THR A 847 1.14 -23.53 -52.40
N GLN A 848 1.95 -24.51 -51.98
CA GLN A 848 2.57 -24.50 -50.67
C GLN A 848 3.59 -23.35 -50.57
N ARG A 849 3.63 -22.70 -49.40
CA ARG A 849 4.57 -21.63 -49.04
C ARG A 849 5.17 -21.87 -47.66
N ASP A 850 6.03 -20.96 -47.23
CA ASP A 850 6.54 -20.95 -45.86
C ASP A 850 5.43 -20.65 -44.83
N LYS A 851 5.78 -20.71 -43.55
CA LYS A 851 4.85 -20.53 -42.43
C LYS A 851 4.71 -19.05 -42.01
N GLN A 852 5.17 -18.11 -42.83
CA GLN A 852 5.11 -16.68 -42.59
C GLN A 852 3.91 -16.08 -43.30
N VAL A 853 3.14 -15.25 -42.59
CA VAL A 853 1.94 -14.59 -43.09
C VAL A 853 2.11 -13.09 -42.91
N ALA A 854 2.07 -12.34 -44.01
CA ALA A 854 2.19 -10.89 -43.94
C ALA A 854 0.95 -10.25 -43.31
N LYS A 855 1.11 -9.07 -42.73
CA LYS A 855 0.00 -8.23 -42.27
C LYS A 855 -1.05 -8.07 -43.39
N GLU A 856 -2.33 -8.22 -43.04
CA GLU A 856 -3.49 -8.13 -43.93
C GLU A 856 -3.52 -9.19 -45.07
N GLU A 857 -2.71 -10.24 -44.97
CA GLU A 857 -2.70 -11.37 -45.88
C GLU A 857 -3.60 -12.52 -45.38
N GLY A 858 -4.31 -13.19 -46.29
CA GLY A 858 -5.07 -14.39 -46.00
C GLY A 858 -4.34 -15.66 -46.46
N VAL A 859 -4.32 -16.71 -45.63
CA VAL A 859 -3.73 -18.01 -45.98
C VAL A 859 -4.65 -19.17 -45.62
N LEU A 860 -4.44 -20.31 -46.29
CA LEU A 860 -5.09 -21.58 -45.97
C LEU A 860 -4.08 -22.51 -45.31
N LEU A 861 -4.48 -23.14 -44.22
CA LEU A 861 -3.68 -24.06 -43.42
C LEU A 861 -4.20 -25.47 -43.59
N LYS A 862 -3.30 -26.45 -43.72
CA LYS A 862 -3.57 -27.88 -43.55
C LYS A 862 -2.67 -28.42 -42.45
N THR A 863 -3.26 -29.16 -41.52
CA THR A 863 -2.53 -29.79 -40.42
C THR A 863 -3.20 -31.11 -40.01
N ASP A 864 -2.53 -31.89 -39.18
CA ASP A 864 -2.95 -33.20 -38.65
C ASP A 864 -3.55 -33.12 -37.23
N GLY A 865 -3.94 -31.92 -36.78
CA GLY A 865 -4.64 -31.73 -35.51
C GLY A 865 -5.38 -30.40 -35.44
N ALA A 866 -6.30 -30.29 -34.47
CA ALA A 866 -7.26 -29.19 -34.44
C ALA A 866 -6.69 -27.82 -34.09
N TYR A 867 -5.51 -27.73 -33.48
CA TYR A 867 -4.97 -26.46 -32.96
C TYR A 867 -3.59 -26.15 -33.55
N VAL A 868 -3.36 -24.87 -33.84
CA VAL A 868 -2.14 -24.34 -34.44
C VAL A 868 -1.73 -23.10 -33.66
N ASN A 869 -0.42 -22.90 -33.45
CA ASN A 869 0.10 -21.67 -32.87
C ASN A 869 0.25 -20.58 -33.91
N ALA A 870 -0.08 -19.36 -33.51
CA ALA A 870 0.15 -18.14 -34.26
C ALA A 870 0.86 -17.13 -33.35
N LYS A 871 2.08 -16.73 -33.72
CA LYS A 871 2.89 -15.77 -32.97
C LYS A 871 3.10 -14.52 -33.82
N ALA A 872 2.76 -13.35 -33.29
CA ALA A 872 3.05 -12.07 -33.95
C ALA A 872 4.57 -11.86 -34.03
N ASN A 873 5.04 -11.40 -35.19
CA ASN A 873 6.43 -11.02 -35.41
C ASN A 873 6.68 -9.62 -34.83
N GLU A 874 7.93 -9.34 -34.48
CA GLU A 874 8.35 -8.04 -33.93
C GLU A 874 8.24 -6.90 -34.96
N THR A 875 8.45 -7.22 -36.25
CA THR A 875 8.39 -6.28 -37.38
C THR A 875 7.41 -6.73 -38.45
N ASN A 876 7.01 -5.78 -39.32
CA ASN A 876 6.07 -5.97 -40.42
C ASN A 876 6.78 -5.84 -41.78
N ASP A 877 7.83 -6.64 -41.98
CA ASP A 877 8.72 -6.55 -43.15
C ASP A 877 8.33 -7.50 -44.29
N LEU A 878 7.35 -8.38 -44.06
CA LEU A 878 6.86 -9.30 -45.08
C LEU A 878 6.03 -8.56 -46.12
N THR A 879 6.29 -8.87 -47.40
CA THR A 879 5.49 -8.33 -48.49
C THR A 879 4.26 -9.21 -48.70
N LYS A 880 3.06 -8.61 -48.59
CA LYS A 880 1.80 -9.27 -48.91
C LYS A 880 1.80 -9.79 -50.35
N VAL A 881 1.44 -11.05 -50.54
CA VAL A 881 1.38 -11.67 -51.87
C VAL A 881 0.28 -11.02 -52.71
N SER A 882 0.56 -10.84 -54.00
CA SER A 882 -0.38 -10.23 -54.96
C SER A 882 -1.63 -11.09 -55.17
N SER A 883 -2.74 -10.45 -55.55
CA SER A 883 -4.01 -11.12 -55.87
C SER A 883 -3.84 -12.21 -56.94
N ASP A 884 -2.97 -12.02 -57.92
CA ASP A 884 -2.73 -12.99 -59.00
C ASP A 884 -2.18 -14.35 -58.52
N VAL A 885 -1.59 -14.38 -57.31
CA VAL A 885 -0.95 -15.56 -56.73
C VAL A 885 -1.72 -16.06 -55.51
N ASN A 886 -2.66 -15.27 -54.97
CA ASN A 886 -3.48 -15.65 -53.83
C ASN A 886 -4.84 -14.92 -53.82
N HIS A 887 -5.92 -15.67 -53.98
CA HIS A 887 -7.30 -15.17 -53.93
C HIS A 887 -7.89 -15.14 -52.51
N LEU A 888 -7.11 -15.51 -51.50
CA LEU A 888 -7.52 -15.39 -50.10
C LEU A 888 -7.36 -13.95 -49.62
N VAL A 889 -8.46 -13.41 -49.14
CA VAL A 889 -8.54 -12.04 -48.61
C VAL A 889 -8.74 -12.10 -47.11
N ALA A 890 -7.95 -11.31 -46.38
CA ALA A 890 -8.06 -11.17 -44.93
C ALA A 890 -9.42 -10.60 -44.53
N THR A 891 -9.99 -11.12 -43.45
CA THR A 891 -11.19 -10.54 -42.85
C THR A 891 -10.86 -9.24 -42.11
N PRO A 892 -11.82 -8.29 -41.99
CA PRO A 892 -11.63 -7.09 -41.18
C PRO A 892 -11.32 -7.40 -39.71
N ALA A 893 -10.77 -6.41 -39.00
CA ALA A 893 -10.45 -6.51 -37.58
C ALA A 893 -11.69 -6.67 -36.69
N GLU A 894 -12.83 -6.13 -37.11
CA GLU A 894 -14.12 -6.28 -36.42
C GLU A 894 -15.10 -7.13 -37.23
N ALA A 895 -15.98 -7.84 -36.52
CA ALA A 895 -16.97 -8.71 -37.16
C ALA A 895 -18.01 -7.87 -37.91
N GLN A 896 -18.02 -7.96 -39.24
CA GLN A 896 -18.94 -7.20 -40.09
C GLN A 896 -19.30 -7.96 -41.37
N THR A 897 -20.36 -7.51 -42.04
CA THR A 897 -20.71 -8.01 -43.37
C THR A 897 -19.79 -7.37 -44.40
N VAL A 898 -19.04 -8.19 -45.14
CA VAL A 898 -18.24 -7.75 -46.29
C VAL A 898 -19.02 -8.01 -47.58
N THR A 899 -18.94 -7.06 -48.51
CA THR A 899 -19.56 -7.16 -49.84
C THR A 899 -18.52 -7.46 -50.90
N ALA A 900 -18.88 -8.27 -51.89
CA ALA A 900 -18.01 -8.60 -53.01
C ALA A 900 -17.65 -7.34 -53.81
N GLU A 901 -16.41 -7.27 -54.30
CA GLU A 901 -16.04 -6.32 -55.35
C GLU A 901 -16.87 -6.54 -56.63
N THR A 902 -16.99 -5.50 -57.45
CA THR A 902 -17.79 -5.56 -58.68
C THR A 902 -17.25 -6.65 -59.62
N GLY A 903 -18.11 -7.61 -59.99
CA GLY A 903 -17.73 -8.75 -60.83
C GLY A 903 -17.04 -9.90 -60.09
N CYS A 904 -17.10 -9.93 -58.76
CA CYS A 904 -16.55 -10.99 -57.92
C CYS A 904 -17.62 -11.71 -57.09
N LYS A 905 -17.26 -12.89 -56.58
CA LYS A 905 -18.05 -13.73 -55.67
C LYS A 905 -17.21 -14.12 -54.47
N LEU A 906 -17.82 -14.08 -53.28
CA LEU A 906 -17.17 -14.43 -52.02
C LEU A 906 -17.50 -15.86 -51.61
N TYR A 907 -16.49 -16.61 -51.18
CA TYR A 907 -16.65 -17.96 -50.64
C TYR A 907 -16.02 -18.06 -49.24
N ARG A 908 -16.75 -18.66 -48.31
CA ARG A 908 -16.30 -18.91 -46.94
C ARG A 908 -15.89 -20.36 -46.74
N LEU A 909 -14.84 -20.59 -45.96
CA LEU A 909 -14.51 -21.93 -45.48
C LEU A 909 -15.61 -22.41 -44.50
N THR A 910 -16.35 -23.45 -44.87
CA THR A 910 -17.41 -24.05 -44.06
C THR A 910 -17.69 -25.48 -44.50
N TYR A 911 -18.53 -26.20 -43.76
CA TYR A 911 -19.06 -27.50 -44.18
C TYR A 911 -20.26 -27.33 -45.11
N ASN A 912 -20.41 -28.25 -46.08
CA ASN A 912 -21.61 -28.41 -46.89
C ASN A 912 -22.84 -28.64 -45.99
N LYS A 913 -22.69 -29.57 -45.04
CA LYS A 913 -23.67 -29.86 -44.00
C LYS A 913 -23.08 -29.54 -42.64
N ALA A 914 -23.29 -28.31 -42.17
CA ALA A 914 -22.75 -27.80 -40.92
C ALA A 914 -23.09 -28.67 -39.69
N GLU A 915 -24.33 -29.16 -39.58
CA GLU A 915 -24.78 -29.99 -38.46
C GLU A 915 -24.05 -31.33 -38.35
N LYS A 916 -23.66 -31.90 -39.50
CA LYS A 916 -22.97 -33.20 -39.58
C LYS A 916 -21.44 -33.07 -39.68
N LYS A 917 -20.93 -31.84 -39.85
CA LYS A 917 -19.52 -31.56 -40.16
C LYS A 917 -19.02 -32.37 -41.39
N GLU A 918 -19.86 -32.49 -42.41
CA GLU A 918 -19.56 -33.23 -43.64
C GLU A 918 -19.24 -32.28 -44.81
N GLY A 919 -18.23 -32.64 -45.61
CA GLY A 919 -17.84 -31.93 -46.83
C GLY A 919 -17.28 -30.54 -46.53
N LEU A 920 -16.06 -30.49 -46.01
CA LEU A 920 -15.39 -29.22 -45.72
C LEU A 920 -14.86 -28.59 -47.01
N GLY A 921 -15.09 -27.29 -47.19
CA GLY A 921 -14.72 -26.58 -48.41
C GLY A 921 -15.01 -25.08 -48.35
N PHE A 922 -14.70 -24.39 -49.43
CA PHE A 922 -15.13 -23.01 -49.63
C PHE A 922 -16.49 -22.97 -50.32
N TYR A 923 -17.52 -22.50 -49.64
CA TYR A 923 -18.89 -22.40 -50.17
C TYR A 923 -19.28 -20.95 -50.37
N LEU A 924 -20.16 -20.67 -51.35
CA LEU A 924 -20.67 -19.33 -51.61
C LEU A 924 -21.17 -18.65 -50.32
N GLY A 925 -20.87 -17.36 -50.22
CA GLY A 925 -21.43 -16.47 -49.21
C GLY A 925 -22.96 -16.29 -49.36
N VAL A 926 -23.48 -15.34 -48.61
CA VAL A 926 -24.90 -14.94 -48.65
C VAL A 926 -25.21 -14.22 -49.98
N ASP A 927 -26.48 -14.24 -50.38
CA ASP A 927 -26.98 -13.60 -51.60
C ASP A 927 -26.23 -14.02 -52.87
N ASP A 928 -26.03 -15.34 -53.02
CA ASP A 928 -25.27 -15.92 -54.14
C ASP A 928 -23.83 -15.37 -54.18
N GLY A 929 -23.15 -15.36 -53.02
CA GLY A 929 -21.77 -14.90 -52.89
C GLY A 929 -21.56 -13.39 -53.02
N LYS A 930 -22.61 -12.56 -53.01
CA LYS A 930 -22.47 -11.10 -53.03
C LYS A 930 -22.01 -10.52 -51.69
N SER A 931 -22.20 -11.25 -50.60
CA SER A 931 -21.75 -10.83 -49.27
C SER A 931 -21.43 -12.02 -48.37
N LEU A 932 -20.67 -11.81 -47.29
CA LEU A 932 -20.58 -12.76 -46.18
C LEU A 932 -20.36 -12.04 -44.86
N LYS A 933 -20.76 -12.69 -43.76
CA LYS A 933 -20.43 -12.23 -42.41
C LYS A 933 -19.00 -12.66 -42.07
N ALA A 934 -18.09 -11.70 -42.03
CA ALA A 934 -16.67 -11.94 -41.75
C ALA A 934 -16.46 -12.09 -40.23
N THR A 935 -15.75 -13.15 -39.84
CA THR A 935 -15.22 -13.31 -38.48
C THR A 935 -13.77 -12.86 -38.49
N PRO A 936 -13.33 -12.00 -37.57
CA PRO A 936 -11.96 -11.53 -37.53
C PRO A 936 -10.93 -12.66 -37.38
N GLY A 937 -9.71 -12.42 -37.85
CA GLY A 937 -8.60 -13.39 -37.80
C GLY A 937 -8.69 -14.54 -38.82
N LYS A 938 -9.61 -14.48 -39.78
CA LYS A 938 -9.82 -15.52 -40.81
C LYS A 938 -9.57 -14.96 -42.20
N ALA A 939 -9.67 -15.81 -43.22
CA ALA A 939 -9.70 -15.37 -44.61
C ALA A 939 -10.87 -15.97 -45.37
N TYR A 940 -11.32 -15.28 -46.42
CA TYR A 940 -12.32 -15.75 -47.38
C TYR A 940 -11.72 -15.72 -48.79
N LEU A 941 -12.29 -16.50 -49.70
CA LEU A 941 -11.90 -16.45 -51.11
C LEU A 941 -12.72 -15.39 -51.82
N GLN A 942 -12.06 -14.49 -52.55
CA GLN A 942 -12.69 -13.54 -53.45
C GLN A 942 -12.28 -13.88 -54.88
N ILE A 943 -13.25 -14.35 -55.66
CA ILE A 943 -12.99 -14.89 -57.00
C ILE A 943 -13.75 -14.06 -58.03
N SER A 944 -13.11 -13.72 -59.16
CA SER A 944 -13.83 -13.10 -60.28
C SER A 944 -14.91 -14.04 -60.83
N GLU A 945 -16.02 -13.50 -61.34
CA GLU A 945 -17.10 -14.30 -61.94
C GLU A 945 -16.64 -15.14 -63.14
N ASN A 946 -15.54 -14.77 -63.79
CA ASN A 946 -14.99 -15.57 -64.89
C ASN A 946 -14.17 -16.75 -64.39
N GLU A 947 -13.33 -16.55 -63.38
CA GLU A 947 -12.52 -17.61 -62.80
C GLU A 947 -13.33 -18.61 -61.99
N ALA A 948 -14.48 -18.18 -61.47
CA ALA A 948 -15.38 -19.05 -60.73
C ALA A 948 -16.13 -20.07 -61.61
N LYS A 949 -15.98 -20.12 -62.94
CA LYS A 949 -16.71 -21.08 -63.81
C LYS A 949 -15.86 -22.31 -64.14
N ASP A 950 -16.40 -23.53 -64.00
CA ASP A 950 -15.75 -24.76 -64.51
C ASP A 950 -15.41 -24.62 -66.01
N PRO A 951 -14.31 -25.21 -66.54
CA PRO A 951 -13.88 -25.01 -67.93
C PRO A 951 -14.92 -25.46 -68.97
N SER A 952 -15.95 -26.20 -68.54
CA SER A 952 -17.01 -26.76 -69.37
C SER A 952 -18.43 -26.25 -69.08
N SER A 953 -18.64 -25.41 -68.05
CA SER A 953 -19.99 -25.00 -67.62
C SER A 953 -20.26 -23.50 -67.81
N ALA A 954 -21.49 -23.13 -68.17
CA ALA A 954 -21.93 -21.74 -68.25
C ALA A 954 -22.27 -21.11 -66.88
N SER A 955 -22.17 -21.88 -65.79
CA SER A 955 -22.58 -21.49 -64.44
C SER A 955 -21.39 -21.29 -63.50
N LEU A 956 -21.54 -20.37 -62.53
CA LEU A 956 -20.57 -20.17 -61.46
C LEU A 956 -20.48 -21.39 -60.54
N ALA A 957 -19.25 -21.71 -60.11
CA ALA A 957 -18.94 -22.71 -59.11
C ALA A 957 -19.68 -22.40 -57.81
N ARG A 958 -20.34 -23.41 -57.23
CA ARG A 958 -21.06 -23.24 -55.95
C ARG A 958 -20.18 -23.52 -54.73
N SER A 959 -19.10 -24.28 -54.90
CA SER A 959 -18.18 -24.64 -53.82
C SER A 959 -16.83 -25.18 -54.31
N PHE A 960 -15.76 -24.99 -53.54
CA PHE A 960 -14.46 -25.64 -53.73
C PHE A 960 -14.15 -26.56 -52.54
N VAL A 961 -14.28 -27.87 -52.71
CA VAL A 961 -14.24 -28.85 -51.60
C VAL A 961 -12.86 -29.49 -51.47
N PHE A 962 -12.38 -29.72 -50.23
CA PHE A 962 -11.12 -30.43 -49.99
C PHE A 962 -11.28 -31.94 -50.22
N GLY A 963 -10.23 -32.60 -50.71
CA GLY A 963 -10.33 -34.01 -51.10
C GLY A 963 -10.48 -34.96 -49.92
N GLY A 964 -11.62 -35.65 -49.84
CA GLY A 964 -11.83 -36.87 -49.08
C GLY A 964 -13.25 -37.43 -49.28
N GLY A 965 -13.38 -38.52 -50.05
CA GLY A 965 -14.51 -39.45 -49.99
C GLY A 965 -15.92 -38.95 -50.33
N ASN A 966 -16.24 -39.01 -51.63
CA ASN A 966 -17.56 -39.15 -52.29
C ASN A 966 -18.68 -38.10 -52.07
N GLU A 967 -19.03 -37.53 -53.23
CA GLU A 967 -20.18 -36.67 -53.56
C GLU A 967 -20.02 -35.17 -53.26
N THR A 968 -19.57 -34.40 -54.27
CA THR A 968 -20.20 -33.09 -54.54
C THR A 968 -20.23 -32.77 -56.04
N THR A 969 -21.27 -32.05 -56.39
CA THR A 969 -21.69 -31.64 -57.73
C THR A 969 -20.67 -30.70 -58.41
N GLY A 970 -20.04 -31.18 -59.48
CA GLY A 970 -19.75 -30.37 -60.67
C GLY A 970 -18.46 -29.55 -60.74
N ILE A 971 -17.43 -29.80 -59.92
CA ILE A 971 -16.12 -29.13 -60.04
C ILE A 971 -14.98 -30.13 -59.83
N GLU A 972 -14.01 -30.17 -60.75
CA GLU A 972 -12.80 -30.99 -60.62
C GLU A 972 -11.89 -30.51 -59.47
N GLY A 973 -11.48 -31.46 -58.61
CA GLY A 973 -10.91 -31.22 -57.28
C GLY A 973 -9.62 -30.42 -57.17
N ILE A 974 -9.25 -30.17 -55.91
CA ILE A 974 -8.09 -29.37 -55.52
C ILE A 974 -6.80 -29.96 -56.07
N THR A 975 -6.02 -29.14 -56.78
CA THR A 975 -4.65 -29.51 -57.17
C THR A 975 -3.66 -28.90 -56.18
N ILE A 976 -3.03 -29.76 -55.37
CA ILE A 976 -1.94 -29.36 -54.46
C ILE A 976 -0.63 -29.48 -55.24
N MET A 977 0.02 -28.35 -55.49
CA MET A 977 1.36 -28.31 -56.09
C MET A 977 2.38 -28.26 -54.96
N GLY A 978 3.04 -29.40 -54.69
CA GLY A 978 4.11 -29.48 -53.68
C GLY A 978 3.97 -30.61 -52.67
N THR A 979 4.05 -31.85 -53.12
CA THR A 979 4.64 -33.00 -52.40
C THR A 979 5.17 -33.92 -53.49
N ASP A 980 6.49 -34.08 -53.56
CA ASP A 980 7.22 -34.88 -54.55
C ASP A 980 6.78 -34.73 -56.01
N VAL A 981 7.40 -33.75 -56.68
CA VAL A 981 7.52 -33.76 -58.14
C VAL A 981 8.40 -34.94 -58.53
N GLN A 982 7.79 -36.12 -58.72
CA GLN A 982 7.57 -36.72 -60.03
C GLN A 982 6.97 -38.13 -59.86
N ARG A 983 5.65 -38.25 -60.03
CA ARG A 983 5.11 -39.32 -60.87
C ARG A 983 3.74 -38.94 -61.42
N HIS A 984 3.69 -38.96 -62.74
CA HIS A 984 2.50 -38.94 -63.61
C HIS A 984 1.90 -37.57 -63.93
N GLY A 985 2.74 -36.72 -64.55
CA GLY A 985 2.28 -36.02 -65.74
C GLY A 985 1.97 -37.04 -66.86
N THR A 986 0.88 -36.80 -67.59
CA THR A 986 0.40 -37.59 -68.72
C THR A 986 1.52 -37.76 -69.76
N ILE A 987 2.14 -38.94 -69.79
CA ILE A 987 3.12 -39.24 -70.84
C ILE A 987 2.32 -39.68 -72.08
N GLU A 988 2.26 -38.82 -73.10
CA GLU A 988 1.75 -39.25 -74.41
C GLU A 988 2.65 -40.35 -74.98
N GLY A 989 2.08 -41.54 -75.11
CA GLY A 989 2.78 -42.76 -75.53
C GLY A 989 1.95 -44.02 -75.32
N ILE A 990 2.29 -45.09 -76.03
CA ILE A 990 1.76 -46.44 -75.80
C ILE A 990 2.83 -47.19 -75.02
N PHE A 991 2.46 -47.84 -73.92
CA PHE A 991 3.39 -48.57 -73.05
C PHE A 991 2.98 -50.03 -72.92
N ASP A 992 3.96 -50.94 -72.85
CA ASP A 992 3.68 -52.34 -72.51
C ASP A 992 3.31 -52.49 -71.01
N LEU A 993 2.89 -53.69 -70.61
CA LEU A 993 2.49 -53.97 -69.22
C LEU A 993 3.66 -53.93 -68.22
N GLN A 994 4.90 -53.77 -68.71
CA GLN A 994 6.11 -53.58 -67.90
C GLN A 994 6.52 -52.10 -67.83
N GLY A 995 5.75 -51.18 -68.44
CA GLY A 995 5.98 -49.74 -68.37
C GLY A 995 6.99 -49.20 -69.38
N ARG A 996 7.38 -49.97 -70.40
CA ARG A 996 8.28 -49.51 -71.47
C ARG A 996 7.50 -48.81 -72.59
N LYS A 997 7.97 -47.66 -73.06
CA LYS A 997 7.34 -46.90 -74.17
C LYS A 997 7.58 -47.63 -75.50
N ILE A 998 6.50 -47.90 -76.24
CA ILE A 998 6.48 -48.62 -77.52
C ILE A 998 5.97 -47.69 -78.62
N SER A 999 6.76 -47.53 -79.68
CA SER A 999 6.44 -46.68 -80.83
C SER A 999 5.60 -47.39 -81.90
N ASN A 1000 5.71 -48.72 -82.03
CA ASN A 1000 4.96 -49.55 -82.98
C ASN A 1000 4.41 -50.82 -82.30
N PRO A 1001 3.28 -50.74 -81.60
CA PRO A 1001 2.73 -51.88 -80.86
C PRO A 1001 2.16 -52.96 -81.81
N THR A 1002 2.55 -54.21 -81.59
CA THR A 1002 1.92 -55.40 -82.21
C THR A 1002 0.65 -55.78 -81.45
N LYS A 1003 -0.18 -56.70 -81.99
CA LYS A 1003 -1.41 -57.17 -81.34
C LYS A 1003 -1.19 -57.57 -79.87
N GLY A 1004 -1.87 -56.92 -78.94
CA GLY A 1004 -1.61 -57.08 -77.50
C GLY A 1004 -2.30 -56.04 -76.61
N ILE A 1005 -2.04 -56.14 -75.31
CA ILE A 1005 -2.59 -55.24 -74.28
C ILE A 1005 -1.54 -54.19 -73.93
N TYR A 1006 -1.91 -52.92 -74.02
CA TYR A 1006 -1.02 -51.79 -73.72
C TYR A 1006 -1.72 -50.75 -72.83
N ILE A 1007 -0.94 -49.84 -72.27
CA ILE A 1007 -1.42 -48.64 -71.58
C ILE A 1007 -1.23 -47.44 -72.52
N LYS A 1008 -2.30 -46.74 -72.87
CA LYS A 1008 -2.25 -45.46 -73.62
C LYS A 1008 -3.06 -44.41 -72.86
N ASN A 1009 -2.44 -43.28 -72.51
CA ASN A 1009 -3.06 -42.21 -71.71
C ASN A 1009 -3.74 -42.74 -70.44
N ASN A 1010 -3.03 -43.58 -69.69
CA ASN A 1010 -3.49 -44.23 -68.44
C ASN A 1010 -4.73 -45.14 -68.57
N LYS A 1011 -5.12 -45.54 -69.78
CA LYS A 1011 -6.18 -46.54 -70.01
C LYS A 1011 -5.62 -47.80 -70.65
N LYS A 1012 -6.11 -48.97 -70.20
CA LYS A 1012 -5.82 -50.26 -70.81
C LYS A 1012 -6.49 -50.30 -72.19
N VAL A 1013 -5.69 -50.38 -73.24
CA VAL A 1013 -6.15 -50.48 -74.62
C VAL A 1013 -5.72 -51.82 -75.19
N ILE A 1014 -6.61 -52.46 -75.93
CA ILE A 1014 -6.30 -53.69 -76.67
C ILE A 1014 -6.08 -53.27 -78.12
N ILE A 1015 -4.85 -53.44 -78.59
CA ILE A 1015 -4.52 -53.25 -79.99
C ILE A 1015 -4.74 -54.61 -80.65
N LYS A 1016 -5.78 -54.67 -81.50
CA LYS A 1016 -6.28 -55.90 -82.13
C LYS A 1016 -5.53 -56.25 -83.41
#